data_AF-A0A949CP34-F1
#
_entry.id   AF-A0A949CP34-F1
#
_cell.length_a   1.000
_cell.length_b   1.000
_cell.length_c   1.000
_cell.angle_alpha   90.00
_cell.angle_beta   90.00
_cell.angle_gamma   90.00
#
_symmetry.space_group_name_H-M   'P 1'
#
loop_
_entity.id
_entity.type
_entity.pdbx_description
1 polymer ?
#
loop_
_entity_poly.entity_id
_entity_poly.type
_entity_poly.pdbx_seq_one_letter_code
_entity_poly.pdbx_strand_id
1 'polypeptide(L)'
;MLSSLNSRYLKDLLIAFVFLASIANTTIAQEKVPRIPSAPPRFAGPTETGYLLPNGWHITPVGKQIETNDLILNIIPLQDGKHALATSNGFNEHQLLLLDLDRGEIVDKQTAYQSWYGLSYSANRNRVWWSGGGWGKLHTFELVDRKLKRVGDTEPNAQQLSREQLAALRAELEKEKGFRSGLCIDEERNMLYSLKINSGKLASISLENGETRELELGGRPYDLVLNQSRHLLYVTDWAQSRLLVVDPMAMRVVSRIAVGEHPNQIAKHPTDSRLFIACGSTNSVSVVDTVRGIVTETIYTGLFPKAPEGSTPDAVAVSPDGNTLAVANADNNCIALVDIEHPSRSAVSGFIPTGWYPTAVAFTRDGQKLLVGVGKGNQSKANPIPKPSDEDKNVSEAQKEIRKIIPFPYIGTLMTGAVSVLEMPDEEQLKDYTAQVYKNCPYSDSILTSVPHDKPTAIPTKVGDPSPIKYVIYIIKENRTYDQVFGDLAEGSNPKGNGDPSLCMFPRNVTPNHHKLAEQFVLLDNMYCNGQVSRDGHPWSTMAYNTDYIARDWHLTYSRRLGVDDDDEGHLASAPSGYIWDACLRAGISYRSYKEYGARVSEGTDVRMEGRVPGLVGHMCPNFGTGRSGTGRERDMDLVDIFLEEYRDFTAKNTMPR
;
A
#
# COMPACT_ATOMS: atom_id res chain seq x y z
N MET A 1 -45.72 23.79 75.21
CA MET A 1 -46.80 22.87 75.66
C MET A 1 -47.35 22.24 74.38
N LEU A 2 -47.11 20.95 74.07
CA LEU A 2 -47.85 19.78 74.59
C LEU A 2 -49.36 20.05 74.61
N SER A 3 -50.30 19.26 74.10
CA SER A 3 -50.37 18.00 73.36
C SER A 3 -51.86 17.59 73.41
N SER A 4 -52.48 17.12 72.31
CA SER A 4 -53.53 16.06 72.28
C SER A 4 -54.10 15.93 70.86
N LEU A 5 -53.83 14.86 70.09
CA LEU A 5 -54.57 13.58 70.02
C LEU A 5 -56.05 13.78 69.58
N ASN A 6 -56.67 13.09 68.60
CA ASN A 6 -56.44 11.74 68.08
C ASN A 6 -57.32 11.44 66.83
N SER A 7 -57.15 10.22 66.25
CA SER A 7 -57.92 9.50 65.19
C SER A 7 -57.24 9.54 63.80
N ARG A 8 -56.42 8.58 63.33
CA ARG A 8 -56.40 7.09 63.31
C ARG A 8 -57.55 6.45 62.50
N TYR A 9 -57.21 5.96 61.30
CA TYR A 9 -57.46 4.62 60.71
C TYR A 9 -57.80 4.68 59.20
N LEU A 10 -56.86 4.23 58.36
CA LEU A 10 -57.03 3.33 57.19
C LEU A 10 -55.82 3.46 56.25
N LYS A 11 -54.72 2.78 56.61
CA LYS A 11 -53.72 2.30 55.65
C LYS A 11 -53.24 0.94 56.14
N ASP A 12 -53.10 0.03 55.17
CA ASP A 12 -52.41 -1.26 55.22
C ASP A 12 -53.23 -2.45 55.78
N LEU A 13 -53.75 -3.34 54.93
CA LEU A 13 -53.00 -4.53 54.46
C LEU A 13 -53.90 -5.51 53.65
N LEU A 14 -53.39 -5.93 52.48
CA LEU A 14 -53.52 -7.22 51.78
C LEU A 14 -54.90 -7.91 51.64
N ILE A 15 -55.36 -8.10 50.38
CA ILE A 15 -55.76 -9.43 49.88
C ILE A 15 -55.20 -9.63 48.46
N ALA A 16 -54.63 -10.81 48.29
CA ALA A 16 -53.92 -11.40 47.17
C ALA A 16 -54.85 -11.97 46.07
N PHE A 17 -54.31 -12.00 44.85
CA PHE A 17 -54.55 -12.97 43.76
C PHE A 17 -55.96 -13.10 43.13
N VAL A 18 -56.11 -12.59 41.89
CA VAL A 18 -56.69 -13.34 40.76
C VAL A 18 -55.92 -13.03 39.48
N PHE A 19 -55.34 -14.06 38.89
CA PHE A 19 -54.78 -14.13 37.54
C PHE A 19 -55.91 -14.05 36.50
N LEU A 20 -55.81 -13.16 35.51
CA LEU A 20 -56.36 -13.42 34.17
C LEU A 20 -55.72 -12.50 33.13
N ALA A 21 -55.27 -13.14 32.05
CA ALA A 21 -54.50 -12.60 30.96
C ALA A 21 -55.24 -11.52 30.16
N SER A 22 -54.53 -10.45 29.81
CA SER A 22 -54.82 -9.64 28.63
C SER A 22 -53.51 -9.23 27.98
N ILE A 23 -53.13 -9.99 26.94
CA ILE A 23 -52.16 -9.59 25.93
C ILE A 23 -52.76 -8.36 25.22
N ALA A 24 -52.30 -7.17 25.58
CA ALA A 24 -52.51 -5.98 24.78
C ALA A 24 -51.26 -5.78 23.92
N ASN A 25 -51.41 -6.04 22.62
CA ASN A 25 -50.47 -5.66 21.58
C ASN A 25 -50.24 -4.14 21.65
N THR A 26 -49.21 -3.69 22.36
CA THR A 26 -48.59 -2.40 22.09
C THR A 26 -47.67 -2.60 20.90
N THR A 27 -48.21 -2.39 19.70
CA THR A 27 -47.42 -1.97 18.55
C THR A 27 -46.59 -0.77 18.98
N ILE A 28 -45.31 -0.99 19.27
CA ILE A 28 -44.32 0.07 19.30
C ILE A 28 -44.28 0.58 17.86
N ALA A 29 -45.06 1.62 17.57
CA ALA A 29 -44.83 2.44 16.41
C ALA A 29 -43.39 2.95 16.56
N GLN A 30 -42.49 2.47 15.70
CA GLN A 30 -41.21 3.14 15.48
C GLN A 30 -41.55 4.59 15.14
N GLU A 31 -41.39 5.49 16.11
CA GLU A 31 -41.37 6.91 15.84
C GLU A 31 -40.38 7.11 14.70
N LYS A 32 -40.86 7.64 13.58
CA LYS A 32 -40.00 8.04 12.46
C LYS A 32 -39.03 9.08 13.02
N VAL A 33 -37.84 8.62 13.37
CA VAL A 33 -36.70 9.47 13.74
C VAL A 33 -36.58 10.54 12.66
N PRO A 34 -36.59 11.83 12.99
CA PRO A 34 -36.39 12.89 12.00
C PRO A 34 -35.08 12.62 11.28
N ARG A 35 -35.13 12.45 9.95
CA ARG A 35 -33.93 12.42 9.13
C ARG A 35 -33.25 13.77 9.31
N ILE A 36 -32.19 13.83 10.11
CA ILE A 36 -31.18 14.87 9.98
C ILE A 36 -30.82 14.88 8.49
N PRO A 37 -30.81 16.05 7.80
CA PRO A 37 -30.35 16.09 6.43
C PRO A 37 -28.96 15.45 6.42
N SER A 38 -28.84 14.27 5.83
CA SER A 38 -27.54 13.64 5.66
C SER A 38 -26.68 14.65 4.94
N ALA A 39 -25.47 14.91 5.45
CA ALA A 39 -24.48 15.61 4.65
C ALA A 39 -24.48 14.99 3.24
N PRO A 40 -24.39 15.80 2.17
CA PRO A 40 -24.40 15.25 0.83
C PRO A 40 -23.33 14.16 0.71
N PRO A 41 -23.61 13.05 0.01
CA PRO A 41 -22.66 11.96 -0.14
C PRO A 41 -21.34 12.51 -0.69
N ARG A 42 -20.23 12.12 -0.05
CA ARG A 42 -18.88 12.50 -0.47
C ARG A 42 -18.29 11.36 -1.29
N PHE A 43 -18.03 11.64 -2.55
CA PHE A 43 -17.41 10.68 -3.46
C PHE A 43 -15.89 10.87 -3.50
N ALA A 44 -15.15 9.76 -3.49
CA ALA A 44 -13.74 9.79 -3.81
C ALA A 44 -13.54 10.36 -5.22
N GLY A 45 -12.52 11.20 -5.42
CA GLY A 45 -12.28 11.93 -6.65
C GLY A 45 -12.02 13.42 -6.42
N PRO A 46 -12.15 14.25 -7.47
CA PRO A 46 -11.84 15.68 -7.41
C PRO A 46 -12.81 16.43 -6.50
N THR A 47 -12.29 17.47 -5.84
CA THR A 47 -13.01 18.40 -4.97
C THR A 47 -12.64 19.84 -5.34
N GLU A 48 -13.20 20.84 -4.66
CA GLU A 48 -12.88 22.25 -4.94
C GLU A 48 -11.39 22.59 -4.75
N THR A 49 -10.70 21.92 -3.82
CA THR A 49 -9.33 22.28 -3.40
C THR A 49 -8.30 21.18 -3.62
N GLY A 50 -8.71 20.01 -4.11
CA GLY A 50 -7.85 18.82 -4.17
C GLY A 50 -8.64 17.57 -4.52
N TYR A 51 -8.29 16.44 -3.91
CA TYR A 51 -8.94 15.15 -4.18
C TYR A 51 -9.22 14.40 -2.88
N LEU A 52 -10.42 13.82 -2.77
CA LEU A 52 -10.77 12.89 -1.70
C LEU A 52 -10.39 11.47 -2.13
N LEU A 53 -9.61 10.78 -1.30
CA LEU A 53 -9.21 9.41 -1.51
C LEU A 53 -10.22 8.43 -0.88
N PRO A 54 -10.28 7.17 -1.36
CA PRO A 54 -11.15 6.13 -0.81
C PRO A 54 -10.94 5.88 0.69
N ASN A 55 -9.74 6.11 1.23
CA ASN A 55 -9.43 5.91 2.64
C ASN A 55 -9.81 7.12 3.54
N GLY A 56 -10.51 8.11 2.98
CA GLY A 56 -10.93 9.33 3.70
C GLY A 56 -9.86 10.42 3.78
N TRP A 57 -8.64 10.17 3.31
CA TRP A 57 -7.63 11.22 3.17
C TRP A 57 -8.01 12.20 2.08
N HIS A 58 -7.68 13.46 2.30
CA HIS A 58 -7.67 14.46 1.23
C HIS A 58 -6.24 14.63 0.75
N ILE A 59 -6.04 14.95 -0.53
CA ILE A 59 -4.72 15.34 -1.05
C ILE A 59 -4.84 16.64 -1.83
N THR A 60 -3.85 17.51 -1.62
CA THR A 60 -3.76 18.84 -2.25
C THR A 60 -2.34 19.02 -2.81
N PRO A 61 -2.00 18.33 -3.91
CA PRO A 61 -0.64 18.35 -4.43
C PRO A 61 -0.21 19.77 -4.78
N VAL A 62 1.00 20.15 -4.38
CA VAL A 62 1.60 21.45 -4.74
C VAL A 62 2.68 21.28 -5.82
N GLY A 63 3.07 22.38 -6.43
CA GLY A 63 3.99 22.39 -7.56
C GLY A 63 3.32 21.97 -8.87
N LYS A 64 4.13 21.89 -9.93
CA LYS A 64 3.69 21.49 -11.25
C LYS A 64 3.85 19.99 -11.42
N GLN A 65 2.75 19.28 -11.69
CA GLN A 65 2.80 17.84 -11.96
C GLN A 65 2.98 17.55 -13.44
N ILE A 66 4.02 16.80 -13.76
CA ILE A 66 4.23 16.17 -15.06
C ILE A 66 3.58 14.78 -14.96
N GLU A 67 2.40 14.60 -15.56
CA GLU A 67 1.67 13.32 -15.50
C GLU A 67 2.41 12.21 -16.27
N THR A 68 2.37 11.00 -15.70
CA THR A 68 3.05 9.81 -16.21
C THR A 68 2.18 8.57 -16.04
N ASN A 69 2.69 7.43 -16.49
CA ASN A 69 2.22 6.14 -16.01
C ASN A 69 2.49 5.98 -14.51
N ASP A 70 1.86 4.98 -13.90
CA ASP A 70 1.86 4.74 -12.47
C ASP A 70 3.23 4.28 -11.91
N LEU A 71 3.36 4.45 -10.59
CA LEU A 71 4.49 4.04 -9.75
C LEU A 71 5.84 4.63 -10.19
N ILE A 72 6.09 5.91 -9.89
CA ILE A 72 7.41 6.52 -10.06
C ILE A 72 8.37 6.00 -8.99
N LEU A 73 9.38 5.21 -9.36
CA LEU A 73 10.28 4.59 -8.38
C LEU A 73 11.62 5.30 -8.21
N ASN A 74 12.08 6.08 -9.20
CA ASN A 74 13.37 6.73 -9.11
C ASN A 74 13.42 8.02 -9.94
N ILE A 75 14.20 9.00 -9.47
CA ILE A 75 14.42 10.30 -10.11
C ILE A 75 15.91 10.67 -9.99
N ILE A 76 16.55 11.00 -11.11
CA ILE A 76 17.92 11.52 -11.15
C ILE A 76 17.92 12.91 -11.81
N PRO A 77 18.08 13.99 -11.03
CA PRO A 77 18.32 15.33 -11.56
C PRO A 77 19.62 15.38 -12.38
N LEU A 78 19.58 16.01 -13.56
CA LEU A 78 20.73 16.15 -14.43
C LEU A 78 21.58 17.36 -14.07
N GLN A 79 22.82 17.39 -14.58
CA GLN A 79 23.81 18.41 -14.24
C GLN A 79 23.43 19.83 -14.67
N ASP A 80 22.55 19.96 -15.66
CA ASP A 80 22.13 21.26 -16.18
C ASP A 80 21.08 21.97 -15.31
N GLY A 81 20.57 21.32 -14.26
CA GLY A 81 19.54 21.84 -13.36
C GLY A 81 18.15 21.97 -13.98
N LYS A 82 17.99 21.66 -15.27
CA LYS A 82 16.76 21.86 -16.04
C LYS A 82 16.08 20.57 -16.41
N HIS A 83 16.80 19.45 -16.40
CA HIS A 83 16.25 18.16 -16.74
C HIS A 83 16.43 17.15 -15.62
N ALA A 84 15.57 16.13 -15.63
CA ALA A 84 15.71 14.96 -14.78
C ALA A 84 15.37 13.69 -15.57
N LEU A 85 15.99 12.58 -15.18
CA LEU A 85 15.52 11.25 -15.54
C LEU A 85 14.54 10.77 -14.47
N ALA A 86 13.48 10.08 -14.87
CA ALA A 86 12.56 9.42 -13.95
C ALA A 86 12.11 8.07 -14.51
N THR A 87 11.69 7.15 -13.63
CA THR A 87 11.20 5.82 -14.06
C THR A 87 9.81 5.55 -13.53
N SER A 88 8.90 5.13 -14.42
CA SER A 88 7.59 4.58 -14.08
C SER A 88 7.64 3.06 -14.20
N ASN A 89 7.20 2.36 -13.16
CA ASN A 89 7.42 0.93 -12.96
C ASN A 89 6.17 0.19 -12.44
N GLY A 90 4.99 0.76 -12.66
CA GLY A 90 3.72 0.24 -12.13
C GLY A 90 3.06 -0.81 -13.01
N PHE A 91 1.73 -0.87 -12.97
CA PHE A 91 0.93 -1.83 -13.72
C PHE A 91 0.98 -1.53 -15.22
N ASN A 92 0.95 -0.26 -15.61
CA ASN A 92 0.97 0.14 -17.02
C ASN A 92 2.35 -0.09 -17.67
N GLU A 93 2.55 0.39 -18.89
CA GLU A 93 3.84 0.27 -19.58
C GLU A 93 4.96 0.95 -18.76
N HIS A 94 6.08 0.25 -18.56
CA HIS A 94 7.21 0.83 -17.82
C HIS A 94 7.96 1.81 -18.70
N GLN A 95 8.29 2.99 -18.17
CA GLN A 95 8.89 4.08 -18.92
C GLN A 95 10.13 4.63 -18.23
N LEU A 96 11.20 4.83 -19.00
CA LEU A 96 12.31 5.73 -18.68
C LEU A 96 11.98 7.08 -19.32
N LEU A 97 11.91 8.12 -18.51
CA LEU A 97 11.47 9.45 -18.90
C LEU A 97 12.63 10.44 -18.81
N LEU A 98 12.75 11.31 -19.81
CA LEU A 98 13.54 12.54 -19.73
C LEU A 98 12.56 13.72 -19.59
N LEU A 99 12.68 14.45 -18.49
CA LEU A 99 11.78 15.54 -18.11
C LEU A 99 12.46 16.89 -18.30
N ASP A 100 11.73 17.89 -18.78
CA ASP A 100 12.09 19.32 -18.69
C ASP A 100 11.35 19.91 -17.49
N LEU A 101 12.11 20.35 -16.49
CA LEU A 101 11.60 20.80 -15.19
C LEU A 101 11.02 22.22 -15.24
N ASP A 102 11.47 23.05 -16.18
CA ASP A 102 10.97 24.43 -16.34
C ASP A 102 9.65 24.40 -17.13
N ARG A 103 9.65 23.66 -18.25
CA ARG A 103 8.47 23.50 -19.11
C ARG A 103 7.48 22.51 -18.54
N GLY A 104 7.87 21.67 -17.58
CA GLY A 104 7.06 20.66 -16.94
C GLY A 104 6.44 19.69 -17.94
N GLU A 105 7.28 19.11 -18.80
CA GLU A 105 6.88 18.20 -19.86
C GLU A 105 7.88 17.03 -19.99
N ILE A 106 7.42 15.94 -20.60
CA ILE A 106 8.28 14.84 -21.02
C ILE A 106 8.92 15.21 -22.35
N VAL A 107 10.25 15.35 -22.37
CA VAL A 107 11.03 15.69 -23.57
C VAL A 107 11.25 14.48 -24.45
N ASP A 108 11.57 13.35 -23.83
CA ASP A 108 11.75 12.08 -24.51
C ASP A 108 11.44 10.92 -23.56
N LYS A 109 11.17 9.75 -24.12
CA LYS A 109 10.91 8.55 -23.32
C LYS A 109 11.32 7.27 -24.04
N GLN A 110 11.65 6.27 -23.26
CA GLN A 110 11.88 4.90 -23.71
C GLN A 110 11.03 3.95 -22.88
N THR A 111 10.65 2.82 -23.47
CA THR A 111 9.81 1.82 -22.83
C THR A 111 10.57 0.51 -22.64
N ALA A 112 10.14 -0.26 -21.65
CA ALA A 112 10.63 -1.60 -21.37
C ALA A 112 9.45 -2.51 -21.06
N TYR A 113 9.57 -3.81 -21.39
CA TYR A 113 8.53 -4.76 -21.01
C TYR A 113 8.46 -4.86 -19.48
N GLN A 114 9.62 -4.89 -18.82
CA GLN A 114 9.71 -4.85 -17.38
C GLN A 114 11.01 -4.18 -16.93
N SER A 115 10.91 -3.47 -15.82
CA SER A 115 12.00 -2.77 -15.17
C SER A 115 11.62 -2.48 -13.71
N TRP A 116 12.56 -2.05 -12.88
CA TRP A 116 12.32 -1.76 -11.47
C TRP A 116 13.11 -0.53 -10.98
N TYR A 117 13.22 -0.41 -9.65
CA TYR A 117 13.77 0.73 -8.90
C TYR A 117 15.13 1.26 -9.36
N GLY A 118 16.10 0.40 -9.68
CA GLY A 118 17.47 0.87 -9.91
C GLY A 118 17.64 1.68 -11.18
N LEU A 119 18.11 2.92 -11.04
CA LEU A 119 18.47 3.84 -12.12
C LEU A 119 19.85 4.42 -11.83
N SER A 120 20.72 4.51 -12.84
CA SER A 120 22.04 5.12 -12.72
C SER A 120 22.41 5.87 -13.99
N TYR A 121 23.12 6.99 -13.86
CA TYR A 121 23.51 7.85 -14.99
C TYR A 121 24.96 8.30 -14.86
N SER A 122 25.69 8.23 -15.98
CA SER A 122 27.02 8.81 -16.15
C SER A 122 26.99 9.90 -17.22
N ALA A 123 27.22 11.14 -16.80
CA ALA A 123 27.37 12.27 -17.72
C ALA A 123 28.63 12.13 -18.58
N ASN A 124 29.74 11.68 -17.98
CA ASN A 124 31.01 11.48 -18.68
C ASN A 124 30.92 10.48 -19.84
N ARG A 125 30.01 9.51 -19.74
CA ARG A 125 29.77 8.48 -20.76
C ARG A 125 28.51 8.71 -21.57
N ASN A 126 27.74 9.77 -21.27
CA ASN A 126 26.39 9.97 -21.78
C ASN A 126 25.52 8.71 -21.67
N ARG A 127 25.60 7.98 -20.55
CA ARG A 127 25.02 6.63 -20.44
C ARG A 127 24.09 6.49 -19.25
N VAL A 128 22.93 5.90 -19.48
CA VAL A 128 21.90 5.58 -18.48
C VAL A 128 21.78 4.06 -18.39
N TRP A 129 21.76 3.54 -17.16
CA TRP A 129 21.43 2.16 -16.86
C TRP A 129 20.15 2.09 -16.03
N TRP A 130 19.27 1.18 -16.41
CA TRP A 130 17.99 0.98 -15.74
C TRP A 130 17.76 -0.51 -15.50
N SER A 131 17.35 -0.83 -14.28
CA SER A 131 17.28 -2.19 -13.78
C SER A 131 16.10 -2.94 -14.38
N GLY A 132 16.32 -4.03 -15.10
CA GLY A 132 15.28 -4.78 -15.84
C GLY A 132 14.31 -5.60 -14.97
N GLY A 133 14.33 -5.44 -13.64
CA GLY A 133 13.48 -6.21 -12.73
C GLY A 133 13.63 -7.71 -12.95
N GLY A 134 12.50 -8.43 -13.02
CA GLY A 134 12.46 -9.89 -13.11
C GLY A 134 13.05 -10.54 -14.36
N TRP A 135 13.35 -9.78 -15.43
CA TRP A 135 14.08 -10.32 -16.59
C TRP A 135 15.60 -10.36 -16.38
N GLY A 136 16.09 -9.76 -15.29
CA GLY A 136 17.52 -9.70 -14.97
C GLY A 136 18.36 -8.96 -16.00
N LYS A 137 17.73 -8.21 -16.89
CA LYS A 137 18.39 -7.36 -17.88
C LYS A 137 18.86 -6.06 -17.25
N LEU A 138 19.87 -5.46 -17.88
CA LEU A 138 20.33 -4.12 -17.56
C LEU A 138 20.08 -3.25 -18.79
N HIS A 139 18.97 -2.53 -18.78
CA HIS A 139 18.61 -1.64 -19.87
C HIS A 139 19.63 -0.53 -19.96
N THR A 140 20.23 -0.36 -21.13
CA THR A 140 21.30 0.63 -21.33
C THR A 140 20.92 1.58 -22.45
N PHE A 141 21.03 2.88 -22.17
CA PHE A 141 20.69 3.95 -23.09
C PHE A 141 21.82 4.97 -23.16
N GLU A 142 21.94 5.62 -24.31
CA GLU A 142 22.69 6.85 -24.46
C GLU A 142 21.74 8.04 -24.31
N LEU A 143 22.22 9.08 -23.63
CA LEU A 143 21.54 10.37 -23.53
C LEU A 143 22.39 11.43 -24.25
N VAL A 144 22.03 11.72 -25.49
CA VAL A 144 22.73 12.69 -26.36
C VAL A 144 21.70 13.63 -26.97
N ASP A 145 21.98 14.93 -26.97
CA ASP A 145 21.08 15.95 -27.53
C ASP A 145 19.63 15.86 -27.02
N ARG A 146 19.47 15.57 -25.72
CA ARG A 146 18.17 15.37 -25.05
C ARG A 146 17.33 14.24 -25.64
N LYS A 147 17.98 13.23 -26.23
CA LYS A 147 17.35 12.02 -26.71
C LYS A 147 17.91 10.80 -26.01
N LEU A 148 16.99 9.96 -25.55
CA LEU A 148 17.25 8.63 -25.01
C LEU A 148 17.30 7.64 -26.17
N LYS A 149 18.46 7.04 -26.40
CA LYS A 149 18.65 6.02 -27.43
C LYS A 149 19.06 4.70 -26.78
N ARG A 150 18.27 3.65 -26.95
CA ARG A 150 18.65 2.32 -26.46
C ARG A 150 19.90 1.81 -27.18
N VAL A 151 20.88 1.34 -26.42
CA VAL A 151 22.14 0.77 -26.93
C VAL A 151 22.47 -0.61 -26.35
N GLY A 152 21.82 -1.00 -25.25
CA GLY A 152 21.91 -2.35 -24.70
C GLY A 152 20.83 -3.27 -25.25
N ASP A 153 20.93 -4.54 -24.87
CA ASP A 153 19.96 -5.58 -25.22
C ASP A 153 18.54 -5.22 -24.78
N THR A 154 17.56 -5.68 -25.55
CA THR A 154 16.14 -5.65 -25.19
C THR A 154 15.73 -6.92 -24.48
N GLU A 155 14.65 -6.88 -23.72
CA GLU A 155 13.97 -8.09 -23.32
C GLU A 155 13.45 -8.85 -24.55
N PRO A 156 13.30 -10.18 -24.45
CA PRO A 156 12.59 -10.96 -25.46
C PRO A 156 11.18 -10.40 -25.66
N ASN A 157 10.78 -10.20 -26.92
CA ASN A 157 9.44 -9.72 -27.23
C ASN A 157 8.43 -10.83 -26.96
N ALA A 158 7.72 -10.74 -25.83
CA ALA A 158 6.73 -11.73 -25.41
C ALA A 158 5.60 -11.95 -26.44
N GLN A 159 5.33 -10.98 -27.33
CA GLN A 159 4.31 -11.10 -28.39
C GLN A 159 4.79 -11.94 -29.57
N GLN A 160 6.10 -12.14 -29.73
CA GLN A 160 6.71 -12.95 -30.78
C GLN A 160 7.04 -14.38 -30.33
N LEU A 161 6.90 -14.66 -29.04
CA LEU A 161 7.14 -15.98 -28.46
C LEU A 161 5.85 -16.79 -28.43
N SER A 162 5.93 -18.10 -28.71
CA SER A 162 4.83 -19.01 -28.41
C SER A 162 4.57 -19.07 -26.91
N ARG A 163 3.38 -19.54 -26.53
CA ARG A 163 3.02 -19.70 -25.11
C ARG A 163 3.98 -20.67 -24.39
N GLU A 164 4.40 -21.74 -25.05
CA GLU A 164 5.36 -22.70 -24.50
C GLU A 164 6.74 -22.08 -24.33
N GLN A 165 7.23 -21.32 -25.33
CA GLN A 165 8.51 -20.63 -25.26
C GLN A 165 8.54 -19.61 -24.14
N LEU A 166 7.48 -18.79 -24.02
CA LEU A 166 7.36 -17.81 -22.95
C LEU A 166 7.29 -18.47 -21.57
N ALA A 167 6.58 -19.60 -21.45
CA ALA A 167 6.51 -20.35 -20.20
C ALA A 167 7.87 -20.97 -19.81
N ALA A 168 8.59 -21.55 -20.77
CA ALA A 168 9.93 -22.11 -20.53
C ALA A 168 10.93 -21.03 -20.09
N LEU A 169 10.93 -19.89 -20.77
CA LEU A 169 11.77 -18.76 -20.45
C LEU A 169 11.45 -18.16 -19.07
N ARG A 170 10.17 -18.06 -18.71
CA ARG A 170 9.76 -17.63 -17.37
C ARG A 170 10.22 -18.61 -16.30
N ALA A 171 10.06 -19.92 -16.52
CA ALA A 171 10.50 -20.94 -15.59
C ALA A 171 12.03 -20.90 -15.38
N GLU A 172 12.80 -20.59 -16.42
CA GLU A 172 14.25 -20.37 -16.31
C GLU A 172 14.58 -19.12 -15.47
N LEU A 173 13.93 -17.99 -15.74
CA LEU A 173 14.15 -16.74 -15.00
C LEU A 173 13.75 -16.84 -13.52
N GLU A 174 12.65 -17.52 -13.23
CA GLU A 174 12.20 -17.84 -11.87
C GLU A 174 13.25 -18.70 -11.15
N LYS A 175 13.80 -19.71 -11.83
CA LYS A 175 14.86 -20.56 -11.28
C LYS A 175 16.15 -19.79 -11.01
N GLU A 176 16.52 -18.86 -11.90
CA GLU A 176 17.71 -18.02 -11.73
C GLU A 176 17.52 -16.92 -10.69
N LYS A 177 16.28 -16.64 -10.27
CA LYS A 177 15.93 -15.52 -9.39
C LYS A 177 16.55 -14.22 -9.90
N GLY A 178 16.41 -14.00 -11.21
CA GLY A 178 17.12 -12.96 -11.97
C GLY A 178 16.72 -11.52 -11.64
N PHE A 179 15.90 -11.25 -10.62
CA PHE A 179 15.33 -9.93 -10.37
C PHE A 179 16.40 -8.90 -9.96
N ARG A 180 16.62 -7.86 -10.78
CA ARG A 180 17.52 -6.75 -10.44
C ARG A 180 16.80 -5.59 -9.74
N SER A 181 17.43 -5.02 -8.71
CA SER A 181 16.95 -3.84 -7.95
C SER A 181 17.91 -2.66 -8.13
N GLY A 182 18.51 -2.12 -7.06
CA GLY A 182 19.36 -0.94 -7.07
C GLY A 182 20.59 -1.04 -7.98
N LEU A 183 21.01 0.11 -8.51
CA LEU A 183 22.19 0.29 -9.34
C LEU A 183 23.07 1.42 -8.79
N CYS A 184 24.39 1.24 -8.76
CA CYS A 184 25.34 2.30 -8.39
C CYS A 184 26.56 2.26 -9.31
N ILE A 185 26.86 3.38 -9.97
CA ILE A 185 28.05 3.50 -10.81
C ILE A 185 29.27 3.93 -9.99
N ASP A 186 30.40 3.31 -10.29
CA ASP A 186 31.72 3.72 -9.85
C ASP A 186 32.56 4.18 -11.05
N GLU A 187 32.39 5.44 -11.46
CA GLU A 187 33.13 5.99 -12.60
C GLU A 187 34.66 5.89 -12.47
N GLU A 188 35.21 6.08 -11.27
CA GLU A 188 36.67 6.02 -11.03
C GLU A 188 37.24 4.63 -11.27
N ARG A 189 36.49 3.59 -10.89
CA ARG A 189 36.90 2.20 -11.09
C ARG A 189 36.37 1.60 -12.39
N ASN A 190 35.61 2.36 -13.17
CA ASN A 190 34.95 1.88 -14.37
C ASN A 190 34.04 0.67 -14.08
N MET A 191 33.32 0.70 -12.96
CA MET A 191 32.43 -0.39 -12.51
C MET A 191 30.98 0.07 -12.42
N LEU A 192 30.06 -0.86 -12.63
CA LEU A 192 28.65 -0.72 -12.25
C LEU A 192 28.29 -1.83 -11.26
N TYR A 193 27.78 -1.44 -10.10
CA TYR A 193 27.24 -2.34 -9.10
C TYR A 193 25.73 -2.51 -9.32
N SER A 194 25.26 -3.76 -9.33
CA SER A 194 23.85 -4.10 -9.52
C SER A 194 23.42 -5.16 -8.51
N LEU A 195 22.32 -4.91 -7.81
CA LEU A 195 21.75 -5.85 -6.86
C LEU A 195 20.81 -6.84 -7.55
N LYS A 196 20.86 -8.09 -7.12
CA LYS A 196 19.91 -9.15 -7.49
C LYS A 196 19.08 -9.50 -6.25
N ILE A 197 17.88 -8.94 -6.15
CA ILE A 197 17.10 -8.93 -4.91
C ILE A 197 16.59 -10.33 -4.52
N ASN A 198 16.04 -11.10 -5.46
CA ASN A 198 15.48 -12.43 -5.16
C ASN A 198 16.57 -13.46 -4.83
N SER A 199 17.74 -13.36 -5.47
CA SER A 199 18.88 -14.24 -5.20
C SER A 199 19.79 -13.77 -4.06
N GLY A 200 19.57 -12.55 -3.52
CA GLY A 200 20.35 -12.04 -2.41
C GLY A 200 21.82 -11.75 -2.76
N LYS A 201 22.09 -11.21 -3.97
CA LYS A 201 23.47 -11.02 -4.47
C LYS A 201 23.78 -9.58 -4.89
N LEU A 202 25.07 -9.25 -4.83
CA LEU A 202 25.67 -8.10 -5.50
C LEU A 202 26.44 -8.57 -6.73
N ALA A 203 26.20 -7.96 -7.89
CA ALA A 203 27.02 -8.08 -9.08
C ALA A 203 27.89 -6.83 -9.28
N SER A 204 29.20 -7.00 -9.40
CA SER A 204 30.12 -5.96 -9.87
C SER A 204 30.42 -6.19 -11.36
N ILE A 205 30.05 -5.24 -12.21
CA ILE A 205 30.13 -5.33 -13.67
C ILE A 205 31.18 -4.34 -14.17
N SER A 206 32.21 -4.83 -14.87
CA SER A 206 33.18 -3.97 -15.55
C SER A 206 32.51 -3.27 -16.73
N LEU A 207 32.61 -1.94 -16.77
CA LEU A 207 32.10 -1.14 -17.88
C LEU A 207 33.03 -1.13 -19.09
N GLU A 208 34.22 -1.73 -18.99
CA GLU A 208 35.16 -1.89 -20.11
C GLU A 208 34.81 -3.09 -20.99
N ASN A 209 34.59 -4.24 -20.37
CA ASN A 209 34.50 -5.53 -21.05
C ASN A 209 33.24 -6.33 -20.66
N GLY A 210 32.43 -5.85 -19.72
CA GLY A 210 31.22 -6.54 -19.25
C GLY A 210 31.45 -7.68 -18.26
N GLU A 211 32.71 -7.94 -17.87
CA GLU A 211 33.02 -9.00 -16.91
C GLU A 211 32.30 -8.77 -15.58
N THR A 212 31.69 -9.83 -15.06
CA THR A 212 30.89 -9.78 -13.83
C THR A 212 31.49 -10.66 -12.75
N ARG A 213 31.58 -10.11 -11.53
CA ARG A 213 31.83 -10.88 -10.30
C ARG A 213 30.61 -10.77 -9.39
N GLU A 214 30.30 -11.85 -8.68
CA GLU A 214 29.16 -11.89 -7.77
C GLU A 214 29.58 -12.13 -6.33
N LEU A 215 28.85 -11.53 -5.40
CA LEU A 215 28.97 -11.72 -3.96
C LEU A 215 27.59 -12.09 -3.39
N GLU A 216 27.54 -13.17 -2.61
CA GLU A 216 26.39 -13.52 -1.79
C GLU A 216 26.25 -12.53 -0.63
N LEU A 217 25.10 -11.84 -0.54
CA LEU A 217 24.75 -10.94 0.55
C LEU A 217 23.79 -11.61 1.55
N GLY A 218 22.92 -12.48 1.04
CA GLY A 218 21.72 -12.97 1.72
C GLY A 218 20.58 -11.94 1.68
N GLY A 219 19.47 -12.24 2.35
CA GLY A 219 18.34 -11.31 2.50
C GLY A 219 17.68 -10.89 1.18
N ARG A 220 17.29 -9.61 1.11
CA ARG A 220 16.65 -8.96 -0.05
C ARG A 220 17.29 -7.59 -0.30
N PRO A 221 18.45 -7.52 -0.97
CA PRO A 221 19.15 -6.26 -1.18
C PRO A 221 18.37 -5.32 -2.12
N TYR A 222 18.07 -4.10 -1.66
CA TYR A 222 17.16 -3.17 -2.32
C TYR A 222 17.88 -2.02 -3.02
N ASP A 223 18.58 -1.18 -2.25
CA ASP A 223 19.34 -0.02 -2.75
C ASP A 223 20.80 -0.04 -2.29
N LEU A 224 21.66 0.71 -2.97
CA LEU A 224 23.09 0.77 -2.66
C LEU A 224 23.73 2.12 -3.02
N VAL A 225 24.67 2.54 -2.18
CA VAL A 225 25.48 3.75 -2.40
C VAL A 225 26.94 3.54 -2.02
N LEU A 226 27.83 4.20 -2.74
CA LEU A 226 29.25 4.28 -2.36
C LEU A 226 29.46 5.35 -1.29
N ASN A 227 30.33 5.04 -0.32
CA ASN A 227 30.81 6.01 0.66
C ASN A 227 31.61 7.13 -0.02
N GLN A 228 31.91 8.22 0.69
CA GLN A 228 32.64 9.36 0.11
C GLN A 228 34.01 8.98 -0.45
N SER A 229 34.76 8.10 0.23
CA SER A 229 36.05 7.61 -0.26
C SER A 229 35.94 6.49 -1.31
N ARG A 230 34.72 6.07 -1.66
CA ARG A 230 34.40 4.97 -2.58
C ARG A 230 35.05 3.63 -2.22
N HIS A 231 35.51 3.44 -0.99
CA HIS A 231 36.13 2.18 -0.53
C HIS A 231 35.11 1.18 0.00
N LEU A 232 33.93 1.66 0.39
CA LEU A 232 32.86 0.83 0.91
C LEU A 232 31.58 1.10 0.14
N LEU A 233 30.84 0.03 -0.11
CA LEU A 233 29.49 0.05 -0.64
C LEU A 233 28.52 -0.28 0.51
N TYR A 234 27.50 0.56 0.66
CA TYR A 234 26.42 0.36 1.64
C TYR A 234 25.19 -0.15 0.91
N VAL A 235 24.58 -1.23 1.40
CA VAL A 235 23.44 -1.89 0.76
C VAL A 235 22.31 -2.07 1.76
N THR A 236 21.11 -1.58 1.47
CA THR A 236 19.92 -1.82 2.30
C THR A 236 19.38 -3.22 2.07
N ASP A 237 19.07 -3.93 3.15
CA ASP A 237 18.50 -5.28 3.12
C ASP A 237 17.04 -5.25 3.55
N TRP A 238 16.15 -5.21 2.57
CA TRP A 238 14.72 -4.92 2.71
C TRP A 238 14.02 -5.86 3.69
N ALA A 239 14.37 -7.15 3.65
CA ALA A 239 13.72 -8.17 4.47
C ALA A 239 14.32 -8.30 5.88
N GLN A 240 15.59 -7.93 6.09
CA GLN A 240 16.31 -8.25 7.34
C GLN A 240 16.66 -7.02 8.21
N SER A 241 16.00 -5.88 8.00
CA SER A 241 16.11 -4.68 8.86
C SER A 241 17.56 -4.27 9.16
N ARG A 242 18.40 -4.26 8.13
CA ARG A 242 19.84 -4.00 8.28
C ARG A 242 20.45 -3.29 7.08
N LEU A 243 21.56 -2.60 7.34
CA LEU A 243 22.48 -2.09 6.34
C LEU A 243 23.70 -3.00 6.26
N LEU A 244 24.03 -3.45 5.05
CA LEU A 244 25.25 -4.21 4.76
C LEU A 244 26.37 -3.26 4.37
N VAL A 245 27.55 -3.47 4.94
CA VAL A 245 28.77 -2.77 4.54
C VAL A 245 29.63 -3.75 3.76
N VAL A 246 29.94 -3.41 2.52
CA VAL A 246 30.64 -4.28 1.58
C VAL A 246 31.94 -3.62 1.15
N ASP A 247 33.02 -4.41 1.14
CA ASP A 247 34.25 -4.06 0.44
C ASP A 247 34.11 -4.54 -1.01
N PRO A 248 33.93 -3.61 -1.99
CA PRO A 248 33.65 -3.99 -3.36
C PRO A 248 34.91 -4.43 -4.12
N MET A 249 36.12 -4.28 -3.54
CA MET A 249 37.37 -4.76 -4.13
C MET A 249 37.66 -6.19 -3.70
N ALA A 250 37.54 -6.45 -2.39
CA ALA A 250 37.68 -7.79 -1.84
C ALA A 250 36.44 -8.67 -2.08
N MET A 251 35.33 -8.09 -2.57
CA MET A 251 34.04 -8.76 -2.79
C MET A 251 33.61 -9.52 -1.55
N ARG A 252 33.50 -8.83 -0.40
CA ARG A 252 33.04 -9.42 0.86
C ARG A 252 32.25 -8.44 1.71
N VAL A 253 31.30 -8.96 2.48
CA VAL A 253 30.61 -8.19 3.53
C VAL A 253 31.58 -8.00 4.70
N VAL A 254 31.78 -6.75 5.13
CA VAL A 254 32.70 -6.38 6.23
C VAL A 254 31.98 -6.03 7.52
N SER A 255 30.72 -5.59 7.45
CA SER A 255 29.90 -5.28 8.62
C SER A 255 28.41 -5.35 8.29
N ARG A 256 27.58 -5.48 9.33
CA ARG A 256 26.12 -5.45 9.26
C ARG A 256 25.62 -4.56 10.40
N ILE A 257 24.82 -3.55 10.08
CA ILE A 257 24.32 -2.55 11.03
C ILE A 257 22.80 -2.69 11.08
N ALA A 258 22.24 -2.95 12.27
CA ALA A 258 20.79 -3.00 12.43
C ALA A 258 20.17 -1.61 12.20
N VAL A 259 19.05 -1.57 11.48
CA VAL A 259 18.26 -0.34 11.21
C VAL A 259 16.77 -0.67 11.37
N GLY A 260 15.89 0.31 11.14
CA GLY A 260 14.43 0.08 11.15
C GLY A 260 13.96 -0.89 10.06
N GLU A 261 12.73 -1.37 10.23
CA GLU A 261 12.10 -2.37 9.36
C GLU A 261 11.85 -1.86 7.94
N HIS A 262 12.05 -2.75 6.95
CA HIS A 262 11.99 -2.44 5.53
C HIS A 262 12.87 -1.24 5.12
N PRO A 263 14.21 -1.35 5.27
CA PRO A 263 15.10 -0.29 4.81
C PRO A 263 15.02 -0.17 3.28
N ASN A 264 14.52 0.97 2.80
CA ASN A 264 14.29 1.28 1.40
C ASN A 264 15.46 2.06 0.80
N GLN A 265 15.22 3.28 0.33
CA GLN A 265 16.24 4.15 -0.25
C GLN A 265 17.24 4.61 0.82
N ILE A 266 18.49 4.75 0.40
CA ILE A 266 19.58 5.29 1.21
C ILE A 266 20.15 6.58 0.59
N ALA A 267 20.22 7.64 1.38
CA ALA A 267 20.84 8.91 0.99
C ALA A 267 22.12 9.15 1.81
N LYS A 268 23.14 9.69 1.16
CA LYS A 268 24.41 10.06 1.79
C LYS A 268 24.46 11.56 2.00
N HIS A 269 24.94 11.99 3.16
CA HIS A 269 25.24 13.40 3.38
C HIS A 269 26.35 13.88 2.43
N PRO A 270 26.23 15.06 1.79
CA PRO A 270 27.18 15.49 0.76
C PRO A 270 28.61 15.67 1.27
N THR A 271 28.79 15.95 2.56
CA THR A 271 30.11 16.35 3.12
C THR A 271 30.58 15.57 4.35
N ASP A 272 29.74 14.75 4.98
CA ASP A 272 30.08 14.06 6.24
C ASP A 272 29.83 12.54 6.16
N SER A 273 29.98 11.85 7.30
CA SER A 273 29.90 10.39 7.40
C SER A 273 28.49 9.83 7.56
N ARG A 274 27.43 10.65 7.53
CA ARG A 274 26.05 10.21 7.76
C ARG A 274 25.41 9.59 6.52
N LEU A 275 24.67 8.51 6.75
CA LEU A 275 23.70 7.93 5.82
C LEU A 275 22.31 8.01 6.45
N PHE A 276 21.31 8.27 5.63
CA PHE A 276 19.90 8.33 6.00
C PHE A 276 19.16 7.23 5.26
N ILE A 277 18.46 6.37 5.99
CA ILE A 277 17.80 5.18 5.44
C ILE A 277 16.32 5.25 5.78
N ALA A 278 15.47 5.30 4.75
CA ALA A 278 14.03 5.24 4.91
C ALA A 278 13.62 3.84 5.37
N CYS A 279 12.75 3.72 6.38
CA CYS A 279 12.29 2.44 6.91
C CYS A 279 10.77 2.30 6.71
N GLY A 280 10.37 1.66 5.60
CA GLY A 280 9.01 1.71 5.05
C GLY A 280 7.92 1.01 5.88
N SER A 281 8.30 0.12 6.80
CA SER A 281 7.38 -0.49 7.77
C SER A 281 7.42 0.23 9.13
N THR A 282 7.93 1.46 9.17
CA THR A 282 7.98 2.28 10.38
C THR A 282 7.50 3.70 10.08
N ASN A 283 7.52 4.56 11.09
CA ASN A 283 7.32 6.00 11.00
C ASN A 283 8.65 6.76 11.05
N SER A 284 9.75 6.15 10.60
CA SER A 284 11.10 6.67 10.87
C SER A 284 12.15 6.53 9.76
N VAL A 285 13.20 7.33 9.88
CA VAL A 285 14.46 7.24 9.13
C VAL A 285 15.60 6.90 10.10
N SER A 286 16.40 5.90 9.76
CA SER A 286 17.62 5.56 10.53
C SER A 286 18.82 6.39 10.05
N VAL A 287 19.56 7.01 10.97
CA VAL A 287 20.78 7.79 10.68
C VAL A 287 22.01 7.00 11.10
N VAL A 288 22.82 6.56 10.13
CA VAL A 288 24.02 5.75 10.35
C VAL A 288 25.27 6.62 10.22
N ASP A 289 26.14 6.60 11.22
CA ASP A 289 27.51 7.12 11.11
C ASP A 289 28.41 6.03 10.55
N THR A 290 28.88 6.23 9.32
CA THR A 290 29.73 5.29 8.59
C THR A 290 31.13 5.10 9.16
N VAL A 291 31.64 6.05 9.95
CA VAL A 291 32.96 5.93 10.59
C VAL A 291 32.85 5.05 11.82
N ARG A 292 31.81 5.26 12.63
CA ARG A 292 31.56 4.49 13.86
C ARG A 292 30.88 3.15 13.57
N GLY A 293 30.20 3.02 12.43
CA GLY A 293 29.47 1.81 12.05
C GLY A 293 28.24 1.54 12.90
N ILE A 294 27.55 2.58 13.36
CA ILE A 294 26.36 2.49 14.23
C ILE A 294 25.26 3.44 13.78
N VAL A 295 24.01 3.11 14.14
CA VAL A 295 22.91 4.08 14.12
C VAL A 295 23.14 5.10 15.26
N THR A 296 23.11 6.38 14.93
CA THR A 296 23.32 7.49 15.86
C THR A 296 22.02 8.23 16.21
N GLU A 297 21.00 8.11 15.35
CA GLU A 297 19.72 8.79 15.52
C GLU A 297 18.62 8.02 14.77
N THR A 298 17.39 8.12 15.27
CA THR A 298 16.16 7.65 14.61
C THR A 298 15.23 8.87 14.50
N ILE A 299 15.00 9.32 13.28
CA ILE A 299 14.17 10.50 12.99
C ILE A 299 12.75 10.02 12.79
N TYR A 300 11.82 10.40 13.67
CA TYR A 300 10.40 10.11 13.51
C TYR A 300 9.75 11.14 12.58
N THR A 301 9.07 10.68 11.54
CA THR A 301 8.46 11.53 10.50
C THR A 301 6.94 11.49 10.47
N GLY A 302 6.31 10.82 11.44
CA GLY A 302 4.85 10.76 11.55
C GLY A 302 4.21 12.10 11.89
N LEU A 303 2.99 12.33 11.39
CA LEU A 303 2.26 13.60 11.63
C LEU A 303 1.87 13.79 13.09
N PHE A 304 1.62 12.71 13.84
CA PHE A 304 1.16 12.77 15.23
C PHE A 304 2.03 11.92 16.14
N PRO A 305 2.26 12.33 17.40
CA PRO A 305 3.14 11.60 18.32
C PRO A 305 2.68 10.18 18.64
N LYS A 306 1.37 9.88 18.58
CA LYS A 306 0.81 8.54 18.84
C LYS A 306 0.28 7.87 17.58
N ALA A 307 0.61 8.40 16.39
CA ALA A 307 0.24 7.75 15.15
C ALA A 307 0.78 6.31 15.16
N PRO A 308 -0.05 5.30 14.84
CA PRO A 308 0.45 3.95 14.62
C PRO A 308 1.39 3.92 13.41
N GLU A 309 2.12 2.83 13.23
CA GLU A 309 2.93 2.64 12.02
C GLU A 309 2.05 2.78 10.76
N GLY A 310 2.54 3.55 9.78
CA GLY A 310 1.78 3.90 8.58
C GLY A 310 2.08 5.27 7.99
N SER A 311 3.22 5.87 8.33
CA SER A 311 3.77 7.00 7.57
C SER A 311 4.50 6.50 6.32
N THR A 312 5.05 5.27 6.38
CA THR A 312 5.71 4.57 5.28
C THR A 312 6.77 5.44 4.59
N PRO A 313 7.87 5.82 5.28
CA PRO A 313 9.00 6.49 4.65
C PRO A 313 9.59 5.62 3.54
N ASP A 314 9.43 6.07 2.29
CA ASP A 314 9.70 5.23 1.12
C ASP A 314 10.95 5.66 0.35
N ALA A 315 11.21 6.97 0.35
CA ALA A 315 12.31 7.61 -0.35
C ALA A 315 12.91 8.76 0.49
N VAL A 316 14.21 8.99 0.33
CA VAL A 316 14.96 10.04 1.04
C VAL A 316 15.95 10.74 0.11
N ALA A 317 16.09 12.05 0.28
CA ALA A 317 17.12 12.85 -0.38
C ALA A 317 17.69 13.90 0.57
N VAL A 318 19.01 14.13 0.50
CA VAL A 318 19.68 15.20 1.23
C VAL A 318 19.91 16.37 0.27
N SER A 319 19.63 17.60 0.72
CA SER A 319 19.86 18.81 -0.05
C SER A 319 21.35 18.98 -0.37
N PRO A 320 21.72 19.64 -1.48
CA PRO A 320 23.12 19.79 -1.87
C PRO A 320 24.01 20.49 -0.84
N ASP A 321 23.44 21.36 -0.01
CA ASP A 321 24.14 22.04 1.09
C ASP A 321 24.33 21.16 2.34
N GLY A 322 23.63 20.03 2.44
CA GLY A 322 23.68 19.10 3.56
C GLY A 322 22.77 19.44 4.75
N ASN A 323 21.98 20.51 4.67
CA ASN A 323 21.23 21.00 5.83
C ASN A 323 19.81 20.43 5.93
N THR A 324 19.24 19.95 4.82
CA THR A 324 17.86 19.48 4.77
C THR A 324 17.78 18.05 4.25
N LEU A 325 17.02 17.20 4.95
CA LEU A 325 16.60 15.89 4.48
C LEU A 325 15.11 15.97 4.08
N ALA A 326 14.80 15.57 2.85
CA ALA A 326 13.43 15.36 2.40
C ALA A 326 13.08 13.87 2.50
N VAL A 327 11.95 13.55 3.14
CA VAL A 327 11.46 12.18 3.34
C VAL A 327 10.07 12.03 2.73
N ALA A 328 9.90 11.11 1.78
CA ALA A 328 8.60 10.80 1.22
C ALA A 328 7.83 9.85 2.14
N ASN A 329 6.81 10.36 2.83
CA ASN A 329 5.90 9.55 3.64
C ASN A 329 4.74 9.08 2.75
N ALA A 330 4.83 7.87 2.21
CA ALA A 330 3.93 7.38 1.17
C ALA A 330 2.45 7.37 1.63
N ASP A 331 2.15 6.78 2.78
CA ASP A 331 0.76 6.66 3.25
C ASP A 331 0.20 7.94 3.87
N ASN A 332 1.05 8.88 4.28
CA ASN A 332 0.63 10.21 4.71
C ASN A 332 0.44 11.19 3.54
N ASN A 333 0.84 10.83 2.32
CA ASN A 333 0.73 11.67 1.13
C ASN A 333 1.40 13.04 1.30
N CYS A 334 2.59 13.04 1.90
CA CYS A 334 3.38 14.25 2.13
C CYS A 334 4.90 13.99 2.06
N ILE A 335 5.66 15.07 1.88
CA ILE A 335 7.11 15.08 2.16
C ILE A 335 7.34 15.71 3.52
N ALA A 336 8.07 15.03 4.41
CA ALA A 336 8.62 15.65 5.62
C ALA A 336 9.97 16.32 5.28
N LEU A 337 10.11 17.61 5.57
CA LEU A 337 11.40 18.30 5.56
C LEU A 337 11.99 18.25 6.96
N VAL A 338 13.25 17.85 7.06
CA VAL A 338 13.96 17.65 8.32
C VAL A 338 15.24 18.47 8.29
N ASP A 339 15.44 19.34 9.27
CA ASP A 339 16.72 19.97 9.55
C ASP A 339 17.71 18.91 10.03
N ILE A 340 18.84 18.80 9.34
CA ILE A 340 19.94 17.89 9.63
C ILE A 340 21.28 18.61 9.65
N GLU A 341 21.31 19.94 9.75
CA GLU A 341 22.55 20.73 9.79
C GLU A 341 23.47 20.27 10.94
N HIS A 342 22.87 19.92 12.08
CA HIS A 342 23.59 19.49 13.27
C HIS A 342 23.40 17.99 13.53
N PRO A 343 24.47 17.17 13.45
CA PRO A 343 24.40 15.75 13.76
C PRO A 343 23.78 15.48 15.14
N SER A 344 22.93 14.44 15.21
CA SER A 344 22.24 14.00 16.44
C SER A 344 21.25 15.01 17.03
N ARG A 345 20.85 16.02 16.24
CA ARG A 345 19.84 17.03 16.61
C ARG A 345 18.85 17.24 15.46
N SER A 346 18.59 16.20 14.67
CA SER A 346 17.72 16.32 13.52
C SER A 346 16.28 16.58 13.97
N ALA A 347 15.57 17.45 13.27
CA ALA A 347 14.21 17.82 13.64
C ALA A 347 13.34 18.03 12.41
N VAL A 348 12.11 17.50 12.42
CA VAL A 348 11.14 17.77 11.36
C VAL A 348 10.75 19.25 11.40
N SER A 349 11.07 19.97 10.34
CA SER A 349 10.77 21.39 10.17
C SER A 349 9.34 21.63 9.67
N GLY A 350 8.79 20.69 8.91
CA GLY A 350 7.42 20.78 8.39
C GLY A 350 7.11 19.74 7.31
N PHE A 351 5.93 19.84 6.74
CA PHE A 351 5.42 18.89 5.74
C PHE A 351 4.91 19.59 4.48
N ILE A 352 5.14 18.98 3.32
CA ILE A 352 4.67 19.43 2.01
C ILE A 352 3.61 18.46 1.50
N PRO A 353 2.39 18.91 1.13
CA PRO A 353 1.36 18.02 0.60
C PRO A 353 1.69 17.53 -0.82
N THR A 354 1.41 16.25 -1.11
CA THR A 354 1.72 15.64 -2.41
C THR A 354 0.51 15.00 -3.07
N GLY A 355 0.72 14.39 -4.24
CA GLY A 355 -0.19 13.39 -4.78
C GLY A 355 -0.22 12.11 -3.94
N TRP A 356 -1.05 11.16 -4.36
CA TRP A 356 -1.26 9.91 -3.65
C TRP A 356 0.00 9.03 -3.73
N TYR A 357 0.50 8.65 -2.56
CA TYR A 357 1.57 7.66 -2.39
C TYR A 357 2.89 8.14 -3.02
N PRO A 358 3.56 9.18 -2.47
CA PRO A 358 4.86 9.61 -2.94
C PRO A 358 5.93 8.52 -2.71
N THR A 359 6.65 8.14 -3.77
CA THR A 359 7.53 6.97 -3.81
C THR A 359 8.97 7.29 -4.23
N ALA A 360 9.24 8.53 -4.63
CA ALA A 360 10.59 9.02 -4.95
C ALA A 360 10.72 10.50 -4.57
N VAL A 361 11.91 10.92 -4.16
CA VAL A 361 12.21 12.34 -3.89
C VAL A 361 13.65 12.67 -4.29
N ALA A 362 13.88 13.86 -4.87
CA ALA A 362 15.21 14.33 -5.23
C ALA A 362 15.29 15.86 -5.24
N PHE A 363 16.42 16.44 -4.84
CA PHE A 363 16.71 17.86 -5.02
C PHE A 363 17.40 18.12 -6.34
N THR A 364 17.07 19.22 -7.02
CA THR A 364 17.94 19.71 -8.11
C THR A 364 19.33 20.02 -7.58
N ARG A 365 20.33 20.00 -8.47
CA ARG A 365 21.76 20.17 -8.12
C ARG A 365 22.06 21.48 -7.39
N ASP A 366 21.30 22.53 -7.68
CA ASP A 366 21.38 23.85 -7.05
C ASP A 366 20.56 23.94 -5.75
N GLY A 367 19.80 22.91 -5.40
CA GLY A 367 18.94 22.86 -4.22
C GLY A 367 17.68 23.72 -4.32
N GLN A 368 17.41 24.35 -5.46
CA GLN A 368 16.29 25.29 -5.59
C GLN A 368 14.94 24.60 -5.75
N LYS A 369 14.92 23.39 -6.34
CA LYS A 369 13.68 22.64 -6.57
C LYS A 369 13.73 21.28 -5.89
N LEU A 370 12.57 20.84 -5.44
CA LEU A 370 12.29 19.48 -5.02
C LEU A 370 11.47 18.77 -6.09
N LEU A 371 11.86 17.54 -6.41
CA LEU A 371 11.17 16.64 -7.32
C LEU A 371 10.53 15.51 -6.52
N VAL A 372 9.24 15.27 -6.70
CA VAL A 372 8.50 14.24 -5.96
C VAL A 372 7.82 13.30 -6.94
N GLY A 373 8.21 12.02 -6.92
CA GLY A 373 7.55 10.96 -7.65
C GLY A 373 6.27 10.53 -6.95
N VAL A 374 5.14 10.62 -7.65
CA VAL A 374 3.81 10.25 -7.16
C VAL A 374 3.44 8.90 -7.77
N GLY A 375 3.22 7.89 -6.91
CA GLY A 375 3.04 6.51 -7.33
C GLY A 375 1.62 6.15 -7.76
N LYS A 376 0.59 6.74 -7.14
CA LYS A 376 -0.83 6.39 -7.38
C LYS A 376 -1.66 7.53 -8.00
N GLY A 377 -0.99 8.57 -8.48
CA GLY A 377 -1.63 9.74 -9.10
C GLY A 377 -2.40 10.58 -8.08
N ASN A 378 -3.50 11.22 -8.50
CA ASN A 378 -4.29 12.09 -7.62
C ASN A 378 -5.67 11.53 -7.26
N GLN A 379 -6.08 10.40 -7.84
CA GLN A 379 -7.38 9.82 -7.57
C GLN A 379 -7.44 8.36 -8.04
N SER A 380 -8.31 7.59 -7.39
CA SER A 380 -8.86 6.38 -8.01
C SER A 380 -9.92 6.77 -9.04
N LYS A 381 -10.16 5.92 -10.04
CA LYS A 381 -11.22 6.13 -11.03
C LYS A 381 -12.21 4.97 -10.96
N ALA A 382 -13.49 5.27 -11.21
CA ALA A 382 -14.49 4.23 -11.42
C ALA A 382 -14.15 3.40 -12.68
N ASN A 383 -14.70 2.19 -12.75
CA ASN A 383 -14.56 1.31 -13.91
C ASN A 383 -15.85 1.38 -14.76
N PRO A 384 -16.10 2.47 -15.51
CA PRO A 384 -17.38 2.63 -16.20
C PRO A 384 -17.57 1.54 -17.24
N ILE A 385 -18.81 1.09 -17.38
CA ILE A 385 -19.23 0.24 -18.49
C ILE A 385 -19.43 1.17 -19.69
N PRO A 386 -18.63 1.06 -20.77
CA PRO A 386 -18.84 1.89 -21.95
C PRO A 386 -20.24 1.62 -22.50
N LYS A 387 -21.14 2.60 -22.41
CA LYS A 387 -22.40 2.57 -23.16
C LYS A 387 -22.10 3.01 -24.60
N PRO A 388 -22.68 2.37 -25.63
CA PRO A 388 -22.65 2.94 -26.97
C PRO A 388 -23.37 4.30 -26.90
N SER A 389 -22.61 5.39 -26.90
CA SER A 389 -23.16 6.74 -26.82
C SER A 389 -22.26 7.71 -27.58
N ASP A 390 -22.80 8.90 -27.89
CA ASP A 390 -22.15 9.97 -28.66
C ASP A 390 -20.81 10.49 -28.09
N GLU A 391 -20.36 9.97 -26.94
CA GLU A 391 -19.07 10.27 -26.30
C GLU A 391 -17.84 9.70 -27.03
N ASP A 392 -18.02 8.85 -28.04
CA ASP A 392 -16.92 8.38 -28.90
C ASP A 392 -16.31 9.48 -29.79
N LYS A 393 -16.82 10.72 -29.74
CA LYS A 393 -16.27 11.85 -30.52
C LYS A 393 -14.88 12.31 -30.07
N ASN A 394 -14.51 12.06 -28.79
CA ASN A 394 -13.25 12.55 -28.19
C ASN A 394 -12.26 11.44 -27.80
N VAL A 395 -12.50 10.21 -28.26
CA VAL A 395 -11.73 9.02 -27.88
C VAL A 395 -10.90 8.57 -29.07
N SER A 396 -9.62 8.23 -28.87
CA SER A 396 -8.77 7.81 -29.98
C SER A 396 -9.26 6.49 -30.57
N GLU A 397 -8.98 6.25 -31.85
CA GLU A 397 -9.47 5.04 -32.53
C GLU A 397 -8.90 3.75 -31.90
N ALA A 398 -7.67 3.80 -31.40
CA ALA A 398 -7.07 2.71 -30.61
C ALA A 398 -7.83 2.46 -29.30
N GLN A 399 -8.29 3.50 -28.61
CA GLN A 399 -9.09 3.38 -27.40
C GLN A 399 -10.50 2.83 -27.70
N LYS A 400 -11.10 3.17 -28.84
CA LYS A 400 -12.38 2.58 -29.28
C LYS A 400 -12.24 1.09 -29.57
N GLU A 401 -11.19 0.67 -30.26
CA GLU A 401 -10.93 -0.75 -30.52
C GLU A 401 -10.65 -1.53 -29.22
N ILE A 402 -9.91 -0.95 -28.27
CA ILE A 402 -9.71 -1.56 -26.94
C ILE A 402 -11.03 -1.68 -26.17
N ARG A 403 -11.90 -0.66 -26.22
CA ARG A 403 -13.24 -0.69 -25.59
C ARG A 403 -14.17 -1.75 -26.18
N LYS A 404 -14.02 -2.07 -27.47
CA LYS A 404 -14.75 -3.18 -28.12
C LYS A 404 -14.28 -4.56 -27.63
N ILE A 405 -13.03 -4.67 -27.19
CA ILE A 405 -12.39 -5.93 -26.77
C ILE A 405 -12.48 -6.15 -25.24
N ILE A 406 -12.43 -5.07 -24.45
CA ILE A 406 -12.46 -5.11 -22.98
C ILE A 406 -13.57 -4.17 -22.49
N PRO A 407 -14.80 -4.69 -22.26
CA PRO A 407 -15.94 -3.86 -21.85
C PRO A 407 -15.83 -3.34 -20.40
N PHE A 408 -14.85 -3.80 -19.62
CA PHE A 408 -14.66 -3.41 -18.22
C PHE A 408 -13.19 -3.03 -17.98
N PRO A 409 -12.84 -1.73 -17.83
CA PRO A 409 -11.47 -1.36 -17.53
C PRO A 409 -11.05 -1.96 -16.19
N TYR A 410 -9.83 -2.47 -16.13
CA TYR A 410 -9.25 -3.05 -14.92
C TYR A 410 -8.58 -1.95 -14.08
N ILE A 411 -8.72 -1.97 -12.75
CA ILE A 411 -8.23 -0.89 -11.88
C ILE A 411 -6.76 -0.54 -12.10
N GLY A 412 -5.89 -1.53 -12.32
CA GLY A 412 -4.47 -1.29 -12.62
C GLY A 412 -4.25 -0.46 -13.89
N THR A 413 -5.11 -0.58 -14.90
CA THR A 413 -5.04 0.23 -16.14
C THR A 413 -5.55 1.65 -15.97
N LEU A 414 -6.21 1.95 -14.85
CA LEU A 414 -6.76 3.28 -14.54
C LEU A 414 -5.83 4.12 -13.65
N MET A 415 -4.84 3.47 -13.04
CA MET A 415 -3.84 4.12 -12.21
C MET A 415 -2.94 5.02 -13.06
N THR A 416 -2.48 6.10 -12.45
CA THR A 416 -1.60 7.11 -13.05
C THR A 416 -0.48 7.43 -12.08
N GLY A 417 0.54 8.12 -12.55
CA GLY A 417 1.61 8.68 -11.72
C GLY A 417 1.90 10.11 -12.13
N ALA A 418 2.83 10.74 -11.42
CA ALA A 418 3.35 12.04 -11.80
C ALA A 418 4.74 12.28 -11.22
N VAL A 419 5.48 13.21 -11.80
CA VAL A 419 6.59 13.89 -11.11
C VAL A 419 6.14 15.31 -10.79
N SER A 420 6.02 15.62 -9.50
CA SER A 420 5.73 16.97 -9.02
C SER A 420 7.04 17.75 -8.95
N VAL A 421 7.09 18.92 -9.60
CA VAL A 421 8.21 19.85 -9.58
C VAL A 421 7.78 21.06 -8.77
N LEU A 422 8.45 21.32 -7.65
CA LEU A 422 8.16 22.45 -6.78
C LEU A 422 9.44 23.21 -6.46
N GLU A 423 9.32 24.52 -6.34
CA GLU A 423 10.35 25.35 -5.72
C GLU A 423 10.43 25.01 -4.23
N MET A 424 11.63 25.10 -3.66
CA MET A 424 11.81 24.92 -2.23
C MET A 424 11.05 26.01 -1.46
N PRO A 425 10.15 25.62 -0.53
CA PRO A 425 9.39 26.59 0.23
C PRO A 425 10.29 27.34 1.20
N ASP A 426 9.99 28.62 1.41
CA ASP A 426 10.48 29.34 2.58
C ASP A 426 9.73 28.90 3.85
N GLU A 427 10.11 29.46 5.00
CA GLU A 427 9.55 29.09 6.30
C GLU A 427 8.03 29.38 6.40
N GLU A 428 7.56 30.47 5.81
CA GLU A 428 6.14 30.84 5.84
C GLU A 428 5.32 29.88 4.96
N GLN A 429 5.79 29.60 3.76
CA GLN A 429 5.15 28.65 2.85
C GLN A 429 5.16 27.22 3.41
N LEU A 430 6.26 26.79 4.05
CA LEU A 430 6.33 25.47 4.69
C LEU A 430 5.33 25.33 5.84
N LYS A 431 5.10 26.40 6.60
CA LYS A 431 4.08 26.43 7.66
C LYS A 431 2.67 26.27 7.09
N ASP A 432 2.36 26.96 5.99
CA ASP A 432 1.06 26.83 5.32
C ASP A 432 0.85 25.44 4.72
N TYR A 433 1.87 24.89 4.07
CA TYR A 433 1.87 23.52 3.58
C TYR A 433 1.68 22.51 4.71
N THR A 434 2.36 22.70 5.83
CA THR A 434 2.22 21.84 7.01
C THR A 434 0.78 21.86 7.54
N ALA A 435 0.21 23.05 7.69
CA ALA A 435 -1.19 23.19 8.11
C ALA A 435 -2.15 22.49 7.13
N GLN A 436 -1.86 22.54 5.83
CA GLN A 436 -2.65 21.84 4.82
C GLN A 436 -2.51 20.32 4.92
N VAL A 437 -1.32 19.78 5.17
CA VAL A 437 -1.11 18.33 5.39
C VAL A 437 -1.92 17.83 6.59
N TYR A 438 -1.95 18.58 7.70
CA TYR A 438 -2.80 18.22 8.84
C TYR A 438 -4.30 18.27 8.51
N LYS A 439 -4.76 19.24 7.71
CA LYS A 439 -6.17 19.29 7.25
C LYS A 439 -6.53 18.14 6.32
N ASN A 440 -5.55 17.66 5.56
CA ASN A 440 -5.69 16.54 4.64
C ASN A 440 -5.80 15.18 5.37
N CYS A 441 -5.31 15.10 6.60
CA CYS A 441 -5.32 13.90 7.41
C CYS A 441 -6.67 13.71 8.12
N PRO A 442 -7.36 12.57 7.93
CA PRO A 442 -8.60 12.26 8.66
C PRO A 442 -8.32 11.75 10.08
N TYR A 443 -7.05 11.47 10.41
CA TYR A 443 -6.63 10.90 11.69
C TYR A 443 -6.30 12.00 12.72
N SER A 444 -6.47 11.65 13.99
CA SER A 444 -5.94 12.38 15.14
C SER A 444 -5.71 11.40 16.29
N ASP A 445 -4.80 11.71 17.22
CA ASP A 445 -4.56 10.84 18.38
C ASP A 445 -5.84 10.55 19.20
N SER A 446 -6.83 11.46 19.19
CA SER A 446 -8.10 11.25 19.89
C SER A 446 -8.92 10.09 19.34
N ILE A 447 -8.86 9.81 18.02
CA ILE A 447 -9.69 8.75 17.41
C ILE A 447 -9.20 7.34 17.76
N LEU A 448 -7.99 7.19 18.32
CA LEU A 448 -7.51 5.91 18.84
C LEU A 448 -8.33 5.40 20.04
N THR A 449 -8.90 6.31 20.82
CA THR A 449 -9.56 5.96 22.08
C THR A 449 -11.03 6.34 22.10
N SER A 450 -11.45 7.27 21.24
CA SER A 450 -12.84 7.70 21.18
C SER A 450 -13.22 8.26 19.81
N VAL A 451 -14.38 7.86 19.30
CA VAL A 451 -15.06 8.45 18.15
C VAL A 451 -16.42 8.94 18.63
N PRO A 452 -16.58 10.25 18.92
CA PRO A 452 -17.83 10.78 19.46
C PRO A 452 -18.98 10.55 18.48
N HIS A 453 -20.08 10.01 18.99
CA HIS A 453 -21.35 9.91 18.27
C HIS A 453 -22.43 10.59 19.11
N ASP A 454 -23.33 11.33 18.47
CA ASP A 454 -24.37 12.13 19.12
C ASP A 454 -25.51 11.29 19.69
N LYS A 455 -25.53 9.99 19.38
CA LYS A 455 -26.56 9.03 19.77
C LYS A 455 -25.94 7.72 20.29
N PRO A 456 -26.63 7.01 21.19
CA PRO A 456 -26.24 5.66 21.58
C PRO A 456 -26.18 4.73 20.35
N THR A 457 -25.08 3.99 20.24
CA THR A 457 -24.81 3.03 19.17
C THR A 457 -24.55 1.64 19.74
N ALA A 458 -24.81 0.60 18.94
CA ALA A 458 -24.43 -0.78 19.31
C ALA A 458 -22.90 -1.00 19.25
N ILE A 459 -22.19 -0.17 18.50
CA ILE A 459 -20.72 -0.13 18.48
C ILE A 459 -20.28 0.90 19.52
N PRO A 460 -19.43 0.54 20.50
CA PRO A 460 -18.95 1.49 21.50
C PRO A 460 -18.21 2.66 20.87
N THR A 461 -18.48 3.88 21.34
CA THR A 461 -17.81 5.11 20.88
C THR A 461 -16.47 5.34 21.55
N LYS A 462 -16.14 4.59 22.61
CA LYS A 462 -14.87 4.65 23.32
C LYS A 462 -14.35 3.25 23.57
N VAL A 463 -13.03 3.10 23.51
CA VAL A 463 -12.39 1.83 23.82
C VAL A 463 -12.65 1.47 25.29
N GLY A 464 -13.12 0.25 25.54
CA GLY A 464 -13.46 -0.26 26.87
C GLY A 464 -14.92 -0.07 27.28
N ASP A 465 -15.70 0.72 26.54
CA ASP A 465 -17.15 0.83 26.78
C ASP A 465 -17.85 -0.51 26.43
N PRO A 466 -18.91 -0.89 27.18
CA PRO A 466 -19.61 -2.14 26.94
C PRO A 466 -20.33 -2.12 25.59
N SER A 467 -20.33 -3.27 24.90
CA SER A 467 -21.10 -3.48 23.67
C SER A 467 -22.23 -4.49 23.90
N PRO A 468 -23.44 -4.26 23.35
CA PRO A 468 -24.46 -5.31 23.25
C PRO A 468 -24.07 -6.43 22.27
N ILE A 469 -23.05 -6.22 21.42
CA ILE A 469 -22.54 -7.22 20.47
C ILE A 469 -21.74 -8.28 21.25
N LYS A 470 -22.18 -9.54 21.15
CA LYS A 470 -21.54 -10.68 21.82
C LYS A 470 -20.71 -11.58 20.90
N TYR A 471 -21.03 -11.54 19.61
CA TYR A 471 -20.46 -12.41 18.58
C TYR A 471 -20.31 -11.62 17.29
N VAL A 472 -19.18 -11.80 16.61
CA VAL A 472 -18.91 -11.18 15.31
C VAL A 472 -18.64 -12.30 14.31
N ILE A 473 -19.37 -12.28 13.19
CA ILE A 473 -19.05 -13.11 12.03
C ILE A 473 -18.42 -12.19 10.99
N TYR A 474 -17.13 -12.35 10.76
CA TYR A 474 -16.39 -11.57 9.76
C TYR A 474 -16.28 -12.36 8.46
N ILE A 475 -16.80 -11.78 7.37
CA ILE A 475 -16.84 -12.42 6.05
C ILE A 475 -16.04 -11.55 5.08
N ILE A 476 -14.96 -12.12 4.54
CA ILE A 476 -14.21 -11.49 3.45
C ILE A 476 -14.82 -11.95 2.14
N LYS A 477 -15.37 -11.00 1.37
CA LYS A 477 -15.83 -11.21 0.01
C LYS A 477 -14.99 -10.36 -0.94
N GLU A 478 -14.38 -11.03 -1.90
CA GLU A 478 -13.39 -10.43 -2.80
C GLU A 478 -13.99 -10.01 -4.15
N ASN A 479 -13.21 -9.25 -4.92
CA ASN A 479 -13.32 -9.01 -6.36
C ASN A 479 -14.49 -8.15 -6.88
N ARG A 480 -15.37 -7.60 -6.04
CA ARG A 480 -16.48 -6.74 -6.52
C ARG A 480 -16.68 -5.51 -5.64
N THR A 481 -16.82 -4.34 -6.27
CA THR A 481 -17.18 -3.09 -5.58
C THR A 481 -18.69 -3.03 -5.28
N TYR A 482 -19.10 -2.06 -4.45
CA TYR A 482 -20.51 -1.82 -4.13
C TYR A 482 -21.33 -1.59 -5.40
N ASP A 483 -20.96 -0.62 -6.24
CA ASP A 483 -21.75 -0.25 -7.41
C ASP A 483 -21.83 -1.35 -8.46
N GLN A 484 -20.80 -2.20 -8.57
CA GLN A 484 -20.82 -3.34 -9.47
C GLN A 484 -21.94 -4.34 -9.15
N VAL A 485 -22.38 -4.43 -7.88
CA VAL A 485 -23.39 -5.39 -7.42
C VAL A 485 -24.71 -4.72 -7.05
N PHE A 486 -24.66 -3.51 -6.49
CA PHE A 486 -25.82 -2.83 -5.89
C PHE A 486 -26.07 -1.43 -6.48
N GLY A 487 -25.38 -1.05 -7.57
CA GLY A 487 -25.58 0.24 -8.22
C GLY A 487 -27.03 0.46 -8.68
N ASP A 488 -27.69 -0.62 -9.13
CA ASP A 488 -29.09 -0.62 -9.58
C ASP A 488 -30.12 -0.49 -8.44
N LEU A 489 -29.73 -0.68 -7.17
CA LEU A 489 -30.63 -0.47 -6.02
C LEU A 489 -31.00 1.01 -5.81
N ALA A 490 -30.21 1.95 -6.34
CA ALA A 490 -30.53 3.38 -6.27
C ALA A 490 -31.73 3.78 -7.16
N GLU A 491 -32.14 2.90 -8.08
CA GLU A 491 -33.27 3.11 -8.99
C GLU A 491 -34.47 2.21 -8.62
N GLY A 492 -35.58 2.38 -9.36
CA GLY A 492 -36.75 1.51 -9.26
C GLY A 492 -37.83 1.99 -8.28
N SER A 493 -38.77 1.10 -7.94
CA SER A 493 -39.98 1.41 -7.16
C SER A 493 -39.75 1.53 -5.65
N ASN A 494 -38.61 1.05 -5.15
CA ASN A 494 -38.21 1.16 -3.75
C ASN A 494 -36.68 1.38 -3.65
N PRO A 495 -36.20 2.56 -4.06
CA PRO A 495 -34.77 2.83 -4.14
C PRO A 495 -34.11 2.76 -2.76
N LYS A 496 -32.93 2.16 -2.70
CA LYS A 496 -32.11 1.97 -1.51
C LYS A 496 -30.65 2.30 -1.81
N GLY A 497 -30.00 2.94 -0.83
CA GLY A 497 -28.59 3.30 -0.91
C GLY A 497 -28.29 4.40 -1.95
N ASN A 498 -27.02 4.71 -2.10
CA ASN A 498 -26.48 5.77 -2.96
C ASN A 498 -25.60 5.19 -4.09
N GLY A 499 -26.08 4.12 -4.74
CA GLY A 499 -25.35 3.46 -5.82
C GLY A 499 -25.42 4.21 -7.15
N ASP A 500 -24.47 3.93 -8.05
CA ASP A 500 -24.47 4.37 -9.45
C ASP A 500 -24.88 3.21 -10.39
N PRO A 501 -26.12 3.22 -10.93
CA PRO A 501 -26.60 2.21 -11.87
C PRO A 501 -25.77 2.09 -13.13
N SER A 502 -25.02 3.13 -13.53
CA SER A 502 -24.14 3.10 -14.71
C SER A 502 -22.89 2.21 -14.51
N LEU A 503 -22.54 1.93 -13.26
CA LEU A 503 -21.42 1.06 -12.87
C LEU A 503 -21.88 -0.37 -12.56
N CYS A 504 -23.19 -0.65 -12.58
CA CYS A 504 -23.76 -1.93 -12.21
C CYS A 504 -23.48 -3.02 -13.27
N MET A 505 -22.61 -3.97 -12.92
CA MET A 505 -22.24 -5.10 -13.76
C MET A 505 -23.05 -6.37 -13.45
N PHE A 506 -23.54 -6.51 -12.23
CA PHE A 506 -24.19 -7.71 -11.71
C PHE A 506 -25.57 -7.40 -11.12
N PRO A 507 -26.53 -6.94 -11.96
CA PRO A 507 -27.84 -6.50 -11.50
C PRO A 507 -28.65 -7.64 -10.86
N ARG A 508 -29.81 -7.30 -10.31
CA ARG A 508 -30.66 -8.23 -9.56
C ARG A 508 -30.90 -9.61 -10.18
N ASN A 509 -31.08 -9.70 -11.49
CA ASN A 509 -31.29 -10.98 -12.18
C ASN A 509 -30.04 -11.87 -12.19
N VAL A 510 -28.85 -11.30 -12.00
CA VAL A 510 -27.57 -12.02 -11.87
C VAL A 510 -27.25 -12.31 -10.40
N THR A 511 -27.57 -11.41 -9.47
CA THR A 511 -27.26 -11.55 -8.03
C THR A 511 -28.51 -11.48 -7.12
N PRO A 512 -29.53 -12.32 -7.35
CA PRO A 512 -30.83 -12.19 -6.67
C PRO A 512 -30.74 -12.37 -5.15
N ASN A 513 -29.85 -13.25 -4.68
CA ASN A 513 -29.64 -13.47 -3.25
C ASN A 513 -28.96 -12.28 -2.56
N HIS A 514 -27.98 -11.65 -3.21
CA HIS A 514 -27.32 -10.46 -2.65
C HIS A 514 -28.31 -9.31 -2.52
N HIS A 515 -29.11 -9.08 -3.56
CA HIS A 515 -30.17 -8.06 -3.56
C HIS A 515 -31.22 -8.33 -2.49
N LYS A 516 -31.66 -9.59 -2.35
CA LYS A 516 -32.62 -9.96 -1.30
C LYS A 516 -32.07 -9.69 0.10
N LEU A 517 -30.78 -9.99 0.35
CA LEU A 517 -30.14 -9.68 1.63
C LEU A 517 -30.08 -8.17 1.89
N ALA A 518 -29.65 -7.37 0.90
CA ALA A 518 -29.60 -5.90 0.99
C ALA A 518 -30.99 -5.26 1.23
N GLU A 519 -32.04 -5.88 0.70
CA GLU A 519 -33.41 -5.41 0.89
C GLU A 519 -34.00 -5.82 2.25
N GLN A 520 -33.68 -7.03 2.72
CA GLN A 520 -34.21 -7.58 3.96
C GLN A 520 -33.48 -7.03 5.20
N PHE A 521 -32.19 -6.76 5.08
CA PHE A 521 -31.33 -6.29 6.18
C PHE A 521 -30.84 -4.85 5.95
N VAL A 522 -29.90 -4.42 6.78
CA VAL A 522 -29.24 -3.11 6.64
C VAL A 522 -28.36 -3.13 5.39
N LEU A 523 -28.57 -2.18 4.50
CA LEU A 523 -27.67 -1.87 3.40
C LEU A 523 -26.71 -0.78 3.87
N LEU A 524 -25.42 -1.09 3.87
CA LEU A 524 -24.34 -0.13 4.11
C LEU A 524 -23.80 0.31 2.75
N ASP A 525 -23.77 1.62 2.51
CA ASP A 525 -23.19 2.26 1.34
C ASP A 525 -22.14 3.30 1.77
N ASN A 526 -21.51 3.98 0.80
CA ASN A 526 -20.43 4.94 1.06
C ASN A 526 -19.26 4.36 1.89
N MET A 527 -19.07 3.04 1.78
CA MET A 527 -17.97 2.29 2.38
C MET A 527 -16.94 2.05 1.29
N TYR A 528 -15.88 2.86 1.31
CA TYR A 528 -14.79 2.77 0.36
C TYR A 528 -13.76 1.72 0.81
N CYS A 529 -13.14 1.03 -0.15
CA CYS A 529 -12.08 0.06 0.10
C CYS A 529 -10.72 0.65 -0.23
N ASN A 530 -9.72 0.41 0.63
CA ASN A 530 -8.35 0.86 0.41
C ASN A 530 -7.59 -0.04 -0.57
N GLY A 531 -7.97 -1.32 -0.67
CA GLY A 531 -7.34 -2.28 -1.57
C GLY A 531 -7.73 -2.03 -3.03
N GLN A 532 -6.73 -1.99 -3.90
CA GLN A 532 -6.93 -1.92 -5.35
C GLN A 532 -7.28 -3.31 -5.91
N VAL A 533 -6.61 -4.35 -5.42
CA VAL A 533 -6.69 -5.73 -5.89
C VAL A 533 -6.73 -6.68 -4.71
N SER A 534 -6.77 -7.99 -4.96
CA SER A 534 -6.74 -8.99 -3.88
C SER A 534 -5.44 -8.94 -3.09
N ARG A 535 -4.31 -8.79 -3.78
CA ARG A 535 -2.97 -8.84 -3.18
C ARG A 535 -2.74 -7.77 -2.13
N ASP A 536 -3.31 -6.56 -2.26
CA ASP A 536 -3.27 -5.52 -1.22
C ASP A 536 -4.58 -5.44 -0.40
N GLY A 537 -5.71 -5.91 -0.92
CA GLY A 537 -7.00 -5.92 -0.20
C GLY A 537 -7.08 -6.92 0.97
N HIS A 538 -6.46 -8.10 0.85
CA HIS A 538 -6.37 -9.05 1.97
C HIS A 538 -5.56 -8.48 3.14
N PRO A 539 -4.35 -7.94 2.94
CA PRO A 539 -3.61 -7.18 3.95
C PRO A 539 -4.42 -6.09 4.66
N TRP A 540 -5.17 -5.26 3.93
CA TRP A 540 -6.04 -4.27 4.55
C TRP A 540 -7.11 -4.90 5.46
N SER A 541 -7.64 -6.06 5.06
CA SER A 541 -8.69 -6.77 5.79
C SER A 541 -8.17 -7.54 7.01
N THR A 542 -6.94 -8.05 6.95
CA THR A 542 -6.39 -8.96 7.97
C THR A 542 -5.30 -8.34 8.82
N MET A 543 -4.66 -7.24 8.39
CA MET A 543 -3.59 -6.55 9.14
C MET A 543 -3.89 -5.06 9.37
N ALA A 544 -4.90 -4.51 8.67
CA ALA A 544 -5.16 -3.06 8.63
C ALA A 544 -3.95 -2.23 8.17
N TYR A 545 -3.04 -2.85 7.44
CA TYR A 545 -1.80 -2.28 6.95
C TYR A 545 -1.44 -2.94 5.62
N ASN A 546 -0.82 -2.18 4.73
CA ASN A 546 -0.27 -2.70 3.50
C ASN A 546 1.19 -2.27 3.41
N THR A 547 2.11 -3.24 3.41
CA THR A 547 3.55 -2.92 3.37
C THR A 547 3.92 -2.26 2.05
N ASP A 548 5.01 -1.49 2.07
CA ASP A 548 5.57 -0.88 0.87
C ASP A 548 5.92 -1.94 -0.19
N TYR A 549 6.36 -3.13 0.24
CA TYR A 549 6.55 -4.29 -0.62
C TYR A 549 5.28 -4.65 -1.37
N ILE A 550 4.16 -4.88 -0.65
CA ILE A 550 2.91 -5.26 -1.31
C ILE A 550 2.45 -4.14 -2.24
N ALA A 551 2.49 -2.88 -1.77
CA ALA A 551 2.09 -1.72 -2.53
C ALA A 551 2.86 -1.54 -3.85
N ARG A 552 4.13 -1.95 -3.89
CA ARG A 552 4.96 -1.91 -5.10
C ARG A 552 4.78 -3.17 -5.96
N ASP A 553 4.84 -4.35 -5.36
CA ASP A 553 4.95 -5.64 -6.07
C ASP A 553 3.67 -6.07 -6.81
N TRP A 554 2.49 -5.79 -6.26
CA TRP A 554 1.24 -6.29 -6.86
C TRP A 554 1.06 -5.82 -8.32
N HIS A 555 1.56 -4.61 -8.64
CA HIS A 555 1.53 -4.06 -9.98
C HIS A 555 2.20 -4.99 -11.00
N LEU A 556 3.35 -5.56 -10.65
CA LEU A 556 4.11 -6.48 -11.49
C LEU A 556 3.34 -7.79 -11.70
N THR A 557 2.92 -8.43 -10.61
CA THR A 557 2.29 -9.75 -10.66
C THR A 557 0.96 -9.71 -11.41
N TYR A 558 0.14 -8.67 -11.19
CA TYR A 558 -1.14 -8.51 -11.88
C TYR A 558 -0.99 -8.00 -13.32
N SER A 559 0.13 -7.38 -13.69
CA SER A 559 0.48 -7.07 -15.09
C SER A 559 1.16 -8.24 -15.81
N ARG A 560 1.18 -9.44 -15.20
CA ARG A 560 1.83 -10.67 -15.72
C ARG A 560 3.35 -10.52 -15.90
N ARG A 561 3.99 -9.65 -15.13
CA ARG A 561 5.44 -9.54 -14.98
C ARG A 561 5.89 -10.38 -13.78
N LEU A 562 7.19 -10.68 -13.72
CA LEU A 562 7.75 -11.40 -12.58
C LEU A 562 7.85 -10.46 -11.38
N GLY A 563 7.30 -10.87 -10.23
CA GLY A 563 7.35 -10.08 -8.98
C GLY A 563 8.67 -10.25 -8.23
N VAL A 564 8.86 -9.46 -7.17
CA VAL A 564 9.87 -9.71 -6.15
C VAL A 564 9.38 -10.88 -5.30
N ASP A 565 10.23 -11.90 -5.15
CA ASP A 565 9.88 -13.10 -4.38
C ASP A 565 9.69 -12.70 -2.91
N ASP A 566 8.47 -12.88 -2.43
CA ASP A 566 8.15 -12.92 -0.99
C ASP A 566 9.08 -13.96 -0.35
N ASP A 567 9.69 -13.64 0.79
CA ASP A 567 10.58 -14.61 1.43
C ASP A 567 9.80 -15.75 2.08
N ASP A 568 10.41 -16.95 2.11
CA ASP A 568 9.80 -18.15 2.69
C ASP A 568 9.51 -17.99 4.22
N GLU A 569 9.99 -16.90 4.83
CA GLU A 569 9.81 -16.52 6.24
C GLU A 569 8.78 -15.37 6.44
N GLY A 570 8.18 -14.82 5.38
CA GLY A 570 7.02 -13.92 5.44
C GLY A 570 7.27 -12.52 6.00
N HIS A 571 8.48 -11.97 5.92
CA HIS A 571 8.81 -10.66 6.48
C HIS A 571 8.31 -9.51 5.62
N LEU A 572 8.50 -9.57 4.29
CA LEU A 572 8.17 -8.43 3.41
C LEU A 572 6.67 -8.12 3.34
N ALA A 573 5.81 -9.14 3.43
CA ALA A 573 4.37 -8.96 3.37
C ALA A 573 3.72 -8.69 4.74
N SER A 574 4.40 -8.97 5.85
CA SER A 574 3.80 -8.89 7.17
C SER A 574 3.83 -7.47 7.73
N ALA A 575 2.73 -7.06 8.35
CA ALA A 575 2.67 -5.78 9.04
C ALA A 575 3.37 -5.85 10.40
N PRO A 576 4.02 -4.76 10.86
CA PRO A 576 4.61 -4.68 12.20
C PRO A 576 3.60 -4.95 13.34
N SER A 577 2.32 -4.60 13.14
CA SER A 577 1.23 -4.83 14.09
C SER A 577 0.74 -6.29 14.15
N GLY A 578 1.18 -7.12 13.20
CA GLY A 578 0.66 -8.46 12.95
C GLY A 578 -0.74 -8.45 12.34
N TYR A 579 -1.38 -9.62 12.38
CA TYR A 579 -2.71 -9.87 11.85
C TYR A 579 -3.80 -9.66 12.91
N ILE A 580 -5.06 -9.59 12.49
CA ILE A 580 -6.25 -9.48 13.35
C ILE A 580 -6.31 -10.63 14.37
N TRP A 581 -5.87 -11.83 14.00
CA TRP A 581 -5.79 -12.96 14.92
C TRP A 581 -4.74 -12.75 16.01
N ASP A 582 -3.60 -12.12 15.69
CA ASP A 582 -2.61 -11.74 16.70
C ASP A 582 -3.19 -10.69 17.65
N ALA A 583 -4.00 -9.75 17.13
CA ALA A 583 -4.71 -8.78 17.96
C ALA A 583 -5.74 -9.45 18.90
N CYS A 584 -6.51 -10.42 18.40
CA CYS A 584 -7.43 -11.20 19.22
C CYS A 584 -6.69 -11.98 20.32
N LEU A 585 -5.58 -12.64 19.97
CA LEU A 585 -4.77 -13.39 20.93
C LEU A 585 -4.23 -12.48 22.04
N ARG A 586 -3.68 -11.30 21.68
CA ARG A 586 -3.21 -10.30 22.65
C ARG A 586 -4.33 -9.77 23.55
N ALA A 587 -5.55 -9.66 23.02
CA ALA A 587 -6.72 -9.21 23.78
C ALA A 587 -7.39 -10.33 24.61
N GLY A 588 -6.95 -11.58 24.49
CA GLY A 588 -7.60 -12.74 25.12
C GLY A 588 -9.00 -13.03 24.56
N ILE A 589 -9.27 -12.59 23.33
CA ILE A 589 -10.53 -12.83 22.61
C ILE A 589 -10.41 -14.18 21.92
N SER A 590 -11.47 -14.97 21.98
CA SER A 590 -11.51 -16.28 21.34
C SER A 590 -12.03 -16.16 19.90
N TYR A 591 -11.45 -16.92 18.97
CA TYR A 591 -11.80 -16.86 17.55
C TYR A 591 -11.63 -18.21 16.87
N ARG A 592 -12.34 -18.38 15.74
CA ARG A 592 -12.31 -19.54 14.86
C ARG A 592 -12.29 -19.06 13.41
N SER A 593 -11.37 -19.58 12.60
CA SER A 593 -11.23 -19.20 11.19
C SER A 593 -11.62 -20.34 10.24
N TYR A 594 -12.10 -19.96 9.07
CA TYR A 594 -12.50 -20.85 7.99
C TYR A 594 -11.76 -20.41 6.71
N LYS A 595 -10.74 -21.17 6.32
CA LYS A 595 -9.90 -21.03 5.10
C LYS A 595 -8.92 -19.85 5.03
N GLU A 596 -9.30 -18.63 5.42
CA GLU A 596 -8.45 -17.45 5.25
C GLU A 596 -7.10 -17.61 5.98
N TYR A 597 -5.98 -17.42 5.27
CA TYR A 597 -4.61 -17.75 5.74
C TYR A 597 -4.39 -19.19 6.25
N GLY A 598 -5.26 -20.13 5.89
CA GLY A 598 -5.09 -21.55 6.17
C GLY A 598 -4.35 -22.30 5.05
N ALA A 599 -3.70 -23.39 5.40
CA ALA A 599 -3.14 -24.36 4.45
C ALA A 599 -3.42 -25.80 4.87
N ARG A 600 -3.48 -26.69 3.88
CA ARG A 600 -3.56 -28.13 4.13
C ARG A 600 -2.23 -28.62 4.67
N VAL A 601 -2.25 -29.31 5.81
CA VAL A 601 -1.08 -29.90 6.44
C VAL A 601 -1.33 -31.38 6.74
N SER A 602 -0.70 -32.29 5.98
CA SER A 602 -0.48 -33.73 6.29
C SER A 602 -0.16 -34.58 5.04
N GLU A 603 0.36 -35.80 5.29
CA GLU A 603 0.58 -36.88 4.32
C GLU A 603 -0.53 -37.95 4.43
N GLY A 604 -0.92 -38.60 3.32
CA GLY A 604 -1.90 -39.70 3.32
C GLY A 604 -3.37 -39.25 3.33
N THR A 605 -4.24 -40.00 4.00
CA THR A 605 -5.70 -39.78 4.02
C THR A 605 -6.18 -38.74 5.05
N ASP A 606 -5.33 -38.34 5.99
CA ASP A 606 -5.70 -37.45 7.10
C ASP A 606 -5.42 -35.98 6.79
N VAL A 607 -5.97 -35.47 5.68
CA VAL A 607 -5.85 -34.07 5.25
C VAL A 607 -6.58 -33.14 6.21
N ARG A 608 -5.85 -32.21 6.85
CA ARG A 608 -6.43 -31.15 7.70
C ARG A 608 -5.93 -29.76 7.31
N MET A 609 -6.70 -28.73 7.65
CA MET A 609 -6.27 -27.33 7.55
C MET A 609 -5.62 -26.83 8.84
N GLU A 610 -4.59 -26.01 8.71
CA GLU A 610 -3.91 -25.33 9.82
C GLU A 610 -3.59 -23.87 9.44
N GLY A 611 -3.43 -23.01 10.45
CA GLY A 611 -3.08 -21.60 10.25
C GLY A 611 -1.65 -21.42 9.74
N ARG A 612 -1.43 -20.48 8.80
CA ARG A 612 -0.09 -20.12 8.29
C ARG A 612 0.54 -18.90 8.97
N VAL A 613 -0.21 -18.21 9.83
CA VAL A 613 0.26 -17.02 10.56
C VAL A 613 0.21 -17.28 12.05
N PRO A 614 1.10 -16.67 12.87
CA PRO A 614 1.28 -17.02 14.28
C PRO A 614 -0.02 -17.07 15.08
N GLY A 615 -0.83 -16.00 15.01
CA GLY A 615 -2.11 -15.93 15.72
C GLY A 615 -3.16 -16.91 15.24
N LEU A 616 -2.99 -17.62 14.12
CA LEU A 616 -4.01 -18.53 13.58
C LEU A 616 -3.72 -20.00 13.85
N VAL A 617 -2.53 -20.34 14.34
CA VAL A 617 -2.14 -21.72 14.68
C VAL A 617 -3.07 -22.29 15.75
N GLY A 618 -3.73 -23.42 15.47
CA GLY A 618 -4.71 -24.06 16.33
C GLY A 618 -6.12 -23.47 16.28
N HIS A 619 -6.32 -22.36 15.56
CA HIS A 619 -7.60 -21.66 15.46
C HIS A 619 -8.32 -21.86 14.11
N MET A 620 -7.73 -22.65 13.20
CA MET A 620 -8.33 -23.02 11.92
C MET A 620 -9.31 -24.19 12.06
N CYS A 621 -10.45 -24.13 11.36
CA CYS A 621 -11.34 -25.29 11.25
C CYS A 621 -10.64 -26.40 10.44
N PRO A 622 -10.30 -27.55 11.06
CA PRO A 622 -9.40 -28.53 10.44
C PRO A 622 -10.03 -29.20 9.22
N ASN A 623 -11.36 -29.26 9.14
CA ASN A 623 -12.08 -29.95 8.08
C ASN A 623 -12.51 -29.02 6.94
N PHE A 624 -12.35 -27.70 7.09
CA PHE A 624 -12.88 -26.74 6.13
C PHE A 624 -11.97 -26.60 4.91
N GLY A 625 -12.34 -27.12 3.74
CA GLY A 625 -11.49 -27.04 2.55
C GLY A 625 -10.59 -28.25 2.33
N THR A 626 -10.82 -29.39 3.00
CA THR A 626 -9.96 -30.58 2.92
C THR A 626 -10.34 -31.55 1.81
N GLY A 627 -11.59 -31.52 1.35
CA GLY A 627 -12.11 -32.39 0.30
C GLY A 627 -12.69 -33.69 0.83
N ARG A 628 -14.00 -33.74 1.13
CA ARG A 628 -14.71 -35.01 1.44
C ARG A 628 -14.52 -36.13 0.39
N SER A 629 -14.16 -35.79 -0.85
CA SER A 629 -14.04 -36.70 -1.98
C SER A 629 -12.60 -37.12 -2.36
N GLY A 630 -11.56 -36.61 -1.69
CA GLY A 630 -10.16 -36.86 -2.09
C GLY A 630 -9.75 -36.27 -3.45
N THR A 631 -10.65 -35.55 -4.15
CA THR A 631 -10.40 -34.93 -5.47
C THR A 631 -9.93 -33.48 -5.38
N GLY A 632 -9.80 -32.93 -4.17
CA GLY A 632 -9.33 -31.57 -3.90
C GLY A 632 -10.30 -30.43 -4.25
N ARG A 633 -11.44 -30.70 -4.89
CA ARG A 633 -12.51 -29.72 -5.18
C ARG A 633 -13.74 -29.97 -4.30
N GLU A 634 -13.98 -29.06 -3.36
CA GLU A 634 -15.22 -29.00 -2.57
C GLU A 634 -16.22 -28.06 -3.22
N ARG A 635 -17.52 -28.38 -3.10
CA ARG A 635 -18.58 -27.44 -3.45
C ARG A 635 -18.78 -26.48 -2.28
N ASP A 636 -19.20 -25.25 -2.57
CA ASP A 636 -19.50 -24.26 -1.54
C ASP A 636 -20.53 -24.78 -0.51
N MET A 637 -21.49 -25.59 -0.93
CA MET A 637 -22.47 -26.21 -0.03
C MET A 637 -21.82 -27.21 0.94
N ASP A 638 -20.78 -27.94 0.53
CA ASP A 638 -20.08 -28.86 1.42
C ASP A 638 -19.31 -28.08 2.52
N LEU A 639 -18.76 -26.92 2.16
CA LEU A 639 -18.12 -26.00 3.10
C LEU A 639 -19.12 -25.38 4.07
N VAL A 640 -20.31 -25.01 3.58
CA VAL A 640 -21.40 -24.50 4.41
C VAL A 640 -21.86 -25.57 5.40
N ASP A 641 -21.98 -26.82 5.00
CA ASP A 641 -22.35 -27.91 5.90
C ASP A 641 -21.34 -28.07 7.05
N ILE A 642 -20.04 -27.98 6.75
CA ILE A 642 -18.97 -28.03 7.76
C ILE A 642 -19.08 -26.85 8.74
N PHE A 643 -19.25 -25.64 8.21
CA PHE A 643 -19.45 -24.45 9.05
C PHE A 643 -20.68 -24.59 9.95
N LEU A 644 -21.82 -25.03 9.40
CA LEU A 644 -23.06 -25.19 10.14
C LEU A 644 -23.00 -26.30 11.18
N GLU A 645 -22.27 -27.38 10.92
CA GLU A 645 -22.01 -28.46 11.87
C GLU A 645 -21.28 -27.92 13.11
N GLU A 646 -20.16 -27.22 12.91
CA GLU A 646 -19.38 -26.65 14.02
C GLU A 646 -20.13 -25.52 14.74
N TYR A 647 -20.85 -24.66 14.00
CA TYR A 647 -21.71 -23.62 14.58
C TYR A 647 -22.80 -24.22 15.49
N ARG A 648 -23.44 -25.33 15.07
CA ARG A 648 -24.42 -26.05 15.90
C ARG A 648 -23.77 -26.64 17.15
N ASP A 649 -22.55 -27.16 17.05
CA ASP A 649 -21.82 -27.67 18.21
C ASP A 649 -21.48 -26.57 19.22
N PHE A 650 -20.93 -25.44 18.74
CA PHE A 650 -20.63 -24.28 19.58
C PHE A 650 -21.86 -23.71 20.27
N THR A 651 -22.99 -23.62 19.56
CA THR A 651 -24.25 -23.15 20.15
C THR A 651 -24.80 -24.13 21.17
N ALA A 652 -24.78 -25.44 20.90
CA ALA A 652 -25.24 -26.47 21.82
C ALA A 652 -24.42 -26.52 23.11
N LYS A 653 -23.10 -26.33 23.02
CA LYS A 653 -22.18 -26.33 24.16
C LYS A 653 -22.02 -24.96 24.83
N ASN A 654 -22.60 -23.90 24.26
CA ASN A 654 -22.40 -22.51 24.68
C ASN A 654 -20.91 -22.09 24.68
N THR A 655 -20.17 -22.56 23.69
CA THR A 655 -18.72 -22.34 23.49
C THR A 655 -18.41 -21.54 22.22
N MET A 656 -19.40 -20.81 21.69
CA MET A 656 -19.17 -19.87 20.59
C MET A 656 -17.99 -18.94 20.92
N PRO A 657 -17.06 -18.72 19.97
CA PRO A 657 -15.99 -17.75 20.15
C PRO A 657 -16.57 -16.36 20.47
N ARG A 658 -16.06 -15.75 21.54
CA ARG A 658 -16.43 -14.45 22.10
C ARG A 658 -15.24 -13.52 22.15
#